data_AF-A0A6G1YLP5-F1
#
_entry.id   AF-A0A6G1YLP5-F1
#
_cell.length_a   1.000
_cell.length_b   1.000
_cell.length_c   1.000
_cell.angle_alpha   90.00
_cell.angle_beta   90.00
_cell.angle_gamma   90.00
#
_symmetry.space_group_name_H-M   'P 1'
#
loop_
_entity.id
_entity.type
_entity.pdbx_description
1 polymer ?
#
loop_
_entity_poly.entity_id
_entity_poly.type
_entity_poly.pdbx_seq_one_letter_code
_entity_poly.pdbx_strand_id
1 'polypeptide(L)'
;MNDRHRDSYIAANSFSLLYNDLARRLSITLVFTGMLSTGWFGIPLVPIYLALNHVDIEASLFTLFSALGSIWGVMAYQEFSRTGDLIKVARDLARKLDPMIGDYEYHSYNPETKEYENGYVPLGPIDFWDKETQAPSWLDKGKYWHILLGLQVANREVILQVVKDQDLPFTSGRRNVAVTYKELNQGGGASFLRSGSRRNYRYRVKIPQWSVMNTERGRFVEQKERLSLDGPQLNYLIADLNKNLVRTADEIIEREKPRIRYPWPTTTFGIYLNKSLPLQVIYRRAAQHFPGLRKRIISDTNENLANVQDDELAAAVIELAIQKGLSDDRIDNLHILMLFLKNAYSKQGIGEGSSEYHNFHHSLEVSYMSLQMLPKEFRKYNFSSRDYELILIASLLHDYDPAQAYSSAEDGDIKAPKGPKVTRTINEICKTKIHDAYFTMNRIDFEDYFREYKPVLSPAIEFATTHPEYLKPEQKKPIESIIVEALIWRTDFPYLKQKHSQKRFTQLLAELENQGEDLDKIQSIGEILWLSDLSVTYMSSDPIRAWDRVSNLYDELYLPRVEAVSRTDAFFSDFAENDSFKELIRDRHFPDIFRQRWNMIYQFFHEGNPSTQLSRTISMARKLYIKVNIEIHMSRYEALKEIAVNNWAEYFIAIGKDQKEVLKAKSEFADLDPPNASSFWGDSQKLLTNIADKSIDNFLLILSQNFDPLNTIQEKLSDRSIFAVLPLKLVNSGTLQIVTDLQEDTGQYKELLNIVHDSGFEVDLVKSTKVYLKTDRKYPEFTQGSIPQILIFRPKQKPAPSL
;
A
#
# COMPACT_ATOMS: atom_id res chain seq x y z
N MET A 1 -15.35 -9.38 -38.40
CA MET A 1 -14.49 -10.37 -39.09
C MET A 1 -13.75 -11.13 -38.01
N ASN A 2 -13.91 -12.46 -38.01
CA ASN A 2 -13.37 -13.38 -37.02
C ASN A 2 -11.85 -13.49 -37.14
N ASP A 3 -11.09 -12.91 -36.20
CA ASP A 3 -9.71 -13.34 -35.98
C ASP A 3 -9.63 -14.34 -34.83
N ARG A 4 -9.46 -15.61 -35.25
CA ARG A 4 -9.05 -16.71 -34.39
C ARG A 4 -7.57 -16.53 -34.06
N HIS A 5 -7.26 -15.87 -32.95
CA HIS A 5 -6.01 -16.16 -32.25
C HIS A 5 -6.12 -17.55 -31.62
N ARG A 6 -5.80 -18.58 -32.40
CA ARG A 6 -5.54 -19.92 -31.87
C ARG A 6 -4.07 -20.01 -31.46
N ASP A 7 -3.92 -20.22 -30.15
CA ASP A 7 -3.00 -21.16 -29.50
C ASP A 7 -1.56 -20.71 -29.19
N SER A 8 -1.41 -20.04 -28.04
CA SER A 8 -0.25 -20.20 -27.13
C SER A 8 -0.62 -20.70 -25.72
N TYR A 9 -1.91 -21.01 -25.49
CA TYR A 9 -2.43 -21.44 -24.19
C TYR A 9 -2.44 -22.96 -24.06
N ILE A 10 -1.66 -23.50 -23.11
CA ILE A 10 -1.48 -24.95 -22.94
C ILE A 10 -2.63 -25.58 -22.14
N ALA A 11 -3.21 -24.83 -21.20
CA ALA A 11 -4.37 -25.26 -20.42
C ALA A 11 -5.05 -24.04 -19.76
N ALA A 12 -6.38 -24.06 -19.66
CA ALA A 12 -7.18 -23.05 -18.97
C ALA A 12 -8.04 -23.71 -17.89
N ASN A 13 -7.87 -23.27 -16.64
CA ASN A 13 -8.68 -23.69 -15.49
C ASN A 13 -9.39 -22.47 -14.90
N SER A 14 -10.65 -22.61 -14.48
CA SER A 14 -11.44 -21.48 -13.96
C SER A 14 -12.01 -21.72 -12.58
N PHE A 15 -11.96 -20.69 -11.73
CA PHE A 15 -12.85 -20.58 -10.57
C PHE A 15 -14.21 -20.16 -11.11
N SER A 16 -15.19 -21.05 -10.97
CA SER A 16 -16.51 -20.88 -11.56
C SER A 16 -17.59 -21.12 -10.51
N LEU A 17 -18.60 -20.24 -10.50
CA LEU A 17 -19.80 -20.40 -9.69
C LEU A 17 -20.65 -21.59 -10.14
N LEU A 18 -20.55 -22.01 -11.41
CA LEU A 18 -21.21 -23.23 -11.89
C LEU A 18 -20.63 -24.47 -11.20
N TYR A 19 -19.31 -24.60 -11.17
CA TYR A 19 -18.66 -25.71 -10.46
C TYR A 19 -18.86 -25.61 -8.94
N ASN A 20 -18.94 -24.38 -8.40
CA ASN A 20 -19.31 -24.17 -7.00
C ASN A 20 -20.73 -24.67 -6.69
N ASP A 21 -21.71 -24.37 -7.55
CA ASP A 21 -23.09 -24.86 -7.43
C ASP A 21 -23.18 -26.39 -7.57
N LEU A 22 -22.37 -26.99 -8.45
CA LEU A 22 -22.28 -28.45 -8.57
C LEU A 22 -21.69 -29.10 -7.31
N ALA A 23 -20.60 -28.56 -6.77
CA ALA A 23 -20.02 -29.04 -5.52
C ALA A 23 -21.02 -28.91 -4.36
N ARG A 24 -21.74 -27.79 -4.27
CA ARG A 24 -22.82 -27.57 -3.31
C ARG A 24 -23.93 -28.63 -3.41
N ARG A 25 -24.38 -28.95 -4.63
CA ARG A 25 -25.40 -30.00 -4.87
C ARG A 25 -24.89 -31.41 -4.55
N LEU A 26 -23.61 -31.67 -4.78
CA LEU A 26 -22.99 -32.92 -4.38
C LEU A 26 -22.96 -33.05 -2.85
N SER A 27 -22.59 -31.98 -2.15
CA SER A 27 -22.57 -31.96 -0.68
C SER A 27 -23.97 -32.16 -0.08
N ILE A 28 -25.02 -31.52 -0.61
CA ILE A 28 -26.38 -31.75 -0.09
C ILE A 28 -26.85 -33.19 -0.36
N THR A 29 -26.45 -33.78 -1.48
CA THR A 29 -26.73 -35.20 -1.77
C THR A 29 -26.03 -36.12 -0.77
N LEU A 30 -24.78 -35.79 -0.41
CA LEU A 30 -24.03 -36.50 0.63
C LEU A 30 -24.73 -36.41 2.00
N VAL A 31 -25.30 -35.24 2.35
CA VAL A 31 -26.10 -35.09 3.58
C VAL A 31 -27.25 -36.07 3.61
N PHE A 32 -28.12 -36.04 2.59
CA PHE A 32 -29.31 -36.89 2.55
C PHE A 32 -28.95 -38.38 2.51
N THR A 33 -27.96 -38.75 1.69
CA THR A 33 -27.53 -40.15 1.57
C THR A 33 -26.91 -40.64 2.88
N GLY A 34 -26.07 -39.83 3.52
CA GLY A 34 -25.48 -40.15 4.82
C GLY A 34 -26.54 -40.24 5.93
N MET A 35 -27.55 -39.38 5.93
CA MET A 35 -28.63 -39.41 6.94
C MET A 35 -29.48 -40.67 6.78
N LEU A 36 -29.89 -40.99 5.55
CA LEU A 36 -30.65 -42.20 5.24
C LEU A 36 -29.85 -43.45 5.60
N SER A 37 -28.57 -43.48 5.24
CA SER A 37 -27.66 -44.58 5.57
C SER A 37 -27.46 -44.75 7.08
N THR A 38 -27.23 -43.64 7.80
CA THR A 38 -27.12 -43.65 9.27
C THR A 38 -28.38 -44.19 9.92
N GLY A 39 -29.56 -43.82 9.41
CA GLY A 39 -30.84 -44.37 9.87
C GLY A 39 -30.98 -45.86 9.55
N TRP A 40 -30.68 -46.26 8.31
CA TRP A 40 -30.87 -47.62 7.82
C TRP A 40 -29.97 -48.64 8.53
N PHE A 41 -28.71 -48.30 8.75
CA PHE A 41 -27.73 -49.18 9.40
C PHE A 41 -27.66 -48.96 10.92
N GLY A 42 -27.92 -47.75 11.41
CA GLY A 42 -27.78 -47.40 12.82
C GLY A 42 -28.99 -47.78 13.68
N ILE A 43 -30.21 -47.60 13.18
CA ILE A 43 -31.43 -47.92 13.94
C ILE A 43 -31.47 -49.41 14.31
N PRO A 44 -31.11 -50.37 13.42
CA PRO A 44 -31.08 -51.79 13.77
C PRO A 44 -30.00 -52.21 14.78
N LEU A 45 -28.91 -51.44 14.96
CA LEU A 45 -27.81 -51.82 15.86
C LEU A 45 -28.26 -51.97 17.31
N VAL A 46 -29.14 -51.08 17.78
CA VAL A 46 -29.66 -51.10 19.16
C VAL A 46 -30.50 -52.35 19.45
N PRO A 47 -31.56 -52.68 18.67
CA PRO A 47 -32.33 -53.90 18.89
C PRO A 47 -31.52 -55.17 18.65
N ILE A 48 -30.58 -55.20 17.70
CA ILE A 48 -29.69 -56.36 17.47
C ILE A 48 -28.80 -56.60 18.69
N TYR A 49 -28.19 -55.53 19.22
CA TYR A 49 -27.38 -55.62 20.43
C TYR A 49 -28.21 -56.09 21.63
N LEU A 50 -29.41 -55.54 21.82
CA LEU A 50 -30.30 -55.94 22.93
C LEU A 50 -30.81 -57.38 22.80
N ALA A 51 -31.02 -57.88 21.59
CA ALA A 51 -31.54 -59.23 21.34
C ALA A 51 -30.46 -60.31 21.36
N LEU A 52 -29.25 -60.01 20.85
CA LEU A 52 -28.19 -61.00 20.60
C LEU A 52 -26.91 -60.77 21.42
N ASN A 53 -26.83 -59.67 22.17
CA ASN A 53 -25.64 -59.24 22.94
C ASN A 53 -24.35 -59.19 22.10
N HIS A 54 -24.49 -58.90 20.80
CA HIS A 54 -23.41 -58.81 19.82
C HIS A 54 -23.48 -57.46 19.12
N VAL A 55 -22.33 -56.79 18.96
CA VAL A 55 -22.20 -55.57 18.14
C VAL A 55 -21.83 -55.95 16.71
N ASP A 56 -22.67 -55.59 15.74
CA ASP A 56 -22.30 -55.69 14.33
C ASP A 56 -21.29 -54.57 13.99
N ILE A 57 -20.02 -54.94 13.87
CA ILE A 57 -18.91 -54.01 13.67
C ILE A 57 -19.01 -53.33 12.29
N GLU A 58 -19.43 -54.06 11.27
CA GLU A 58 -19.53 -53.53 9.90
C GLU A 58 -20.64 -52.48 9.81
N ALA A 59 -21.83 -52.81 10.32
CA ALA A 59 -22.94 -51.86 10.37
C ALA A 59 -22.62 -50.66 11.29
N SER A 60 -21.87 -50.87 12.38
CA SER A 60 -21.42 -49.78 13.27
C SER A 60 -20.46 -48.82 12.58
N LEU A 61 -19.44 -49.35 11.89
CA LEU A 61 -18.50 -48.53 11.11
C LEU A 61 -19.21 -47.79 9.98
N PHE A 62 -20.09 -48.47 9.25
CA PHE A 62 -20.84 -47.87 8.16
C PHE A 62 -21.76 -46.73 8.65
N THR A 63 -22.43 -46.93 9.79
CA THR A 63 -23.23 -45.90 10.46
C THR A 63 -22.38 -44.70 10.85
N LEU A 64 -21.21 -44.92 11.47
CA LEU A 64 -20.30 -43.85 11.88
C LEU A 64 -19.79 -43.04 10.68
N PHE A 65 -19.30 -43.70 9.63
CA PHE A 65 -18.83 -43.00 8.42
C PHE A 65 -19.96 -42.27 7.70
N SER A 66 -21.18 -42.82 7.70
CA SER A 66 -22.36 -42.17 7.13
C SER A 66 -22.72 -40.90 7.91
N ALA A 67 -22.68 -40.94 9.24
CA ALA A 67 -22.95 -39.78 10.10
C ALA A 67 -21.88 -38.68 9.92
N LEU A 68 -20.61 -39.06 9.88
CA LEU A 68 -19.50 -38.13 9.59
C LEU A 68 -19.61 -37.55 8.18
N GLY A 69 -20.01 -38.36 7.20
CA GLY A 69 -20.30 -37.92 5.83
C GLY A 69 -21.43 -36.89 5.78
N SER A 70 -22.50 -37.08 6.56
CA SER A 70 -23.57 -36.09 6.69
C SER A 70 -23.11 -34.78 7.29
N ILE A 71 -22.34 -34.81 8.39
CA ILE A 71 -21.78 -33.61 9.02
C ILE A 71 -20.89 -32.85 8.03
N TRP A 72 -19.99 -33.57 7.36
CA TRP A 72 -19.14 -33.00 6.32
C TRP A 72 -19.97 -32.39 5.18
N GLY A 73 -21.00 -33.09 4.70
CA GLY A 73 -21.91 -32.57 3.67
C GLY A 73 -22.60 -31.26 4.06
N VAL A 74 -23.06 -31.13 5.31
CA VAL A 74 -23.72 -29.89 5.80
C VAL A 74 -22.73 -28.74 5.83
N MET A 75 -21.53 -28.98 6.38
CA MET A 75 -20.50 -27.94 6.49
C MET A 75 -19.99 -27.50 5.11
N ALA A 76 -19.75 -28.46 4.20
CA ALA A 76 -19.37 -28.16 2.83
C ALA A 76 -20.46 -27.40 2.07
N TYR A 77 -21.73 -27.77 2.27
CA TYR A 77 -22.87 -27.05 1.68
C TYR A 77 -22.91 -25.59 2.16
N GLN A 78 -22.72 -25.35 3.45
CA GLN A 78 -22.67 -24.00 4.02
C GLN A 78 -21.51 -23.20 3.45
N GLU A 79 -20.32 -23.78 3.37
CA GLU A 79 -19.12 -23.11 2.87
C GLU A 79 -19.26 -22.73 1.39
N PHE A 80 -19.70 -23.65 0.52
CA PHE A 80 -19.91 -23.32 -0.89
C PHE A 80 -21.05 -22.34 -1.12
N SER A 81 -22.10 -22.37 -0.29
CA SER A 81 -23.17 -21.36 -0.32
C SER A 81 -22.62 -19.99 0.05
N ARG A 82 -21.86 -19.90 1.14
CA ARG A 82 -21.20 -18.67 1.61
C ARG A 82 -20.30 -18.06 0.53
N THR A 83 -19.40 -18.84 -0.08
CA THR A 83 -18.56 -18.36 -1.18
C THR A 83 -19.41 -17.91 -2.37
N GLY A 84 -20.44 -18.68 -2.74
CA GLY A 84 -21.29 -18.38 -3.89
C GLY A 84 -22.09 -17.09 -3.73
N ASP A 85 -22.59 -16.82 -2.53
CA ASP A 85 -23.36 -15.63 -2.21
C ASP A 85 -22.47 -14.41 -2.03
N LEU A 86 -21.30 -14.57 -1.39
CA LEU A 86 -20.27 -13.53 -1.29
C LEU A 86 -19.93 -12.93 -2.65
N ILE A 87 -19.58 -13.77 -3.63
CA ILE A 87 -19.19 -13.31 -4.98
C ILE A 87 -20.33 -12.55 -5.67
N LYS A 88 -21.58 -13.03 -5.54
CA LYS A 88 -22.73 -12.36 -6.14
C LYS A 88 -23.00 -11.01 -5.47
N VAL A 89 -23.00 -10.98 -4.14
CA VAL A 89 -23.20 -9.76 -3.35
C VAL A 89 -22.14 -8.71 -3.69
N ALA A 90 -20.85 -9.09 -3.72
CA ALA A 90 -19.77 -8.19 -4.10
C ALA A 90 -20.01 -7.57 -5.48
N ARG A 91 -20.34 -8.39 -6.47
CA ARG A 91 -20.62 -7.94 -7.84
C ARG A 91 -21.86 -7.05 -7.94
N ASP A 92 -22.94 -7.44 -7.26
CA ASP A 92 -24.21 -6.71 -7.31
C ASP A 92 -24.11 -5.37 -6.59
N LEU A 93 -23.38 -5.30 -5.47
CA LEU A 93 -23.05 -4.04 -4.78
C LEU A 93 -22.15 -3.15 -5.64
N ALA A 94 -21.12 -3.71 -6.27
CA ALA A 94 -20.25 -2.98 -7.19
C ALA A 94 -21.06 -2.36 -8.33
N ARG A 95 -21.94 -3.14 -8.97
CA ARG A 95 -22.83 -2.67 -10.05
C ARG A 95 -23.91 -1.71 -9.58
N LYS A 96 -24.30 -1.78 -8.30
CA LYS A 96 -25.23 -0.80 -7.71
C LYS A 96 -24.55 0.57 -7.58
N LEU A 97 -23.27 0.62 -7.19
CA LEU A 97 -22.50 1.86 -7.11
C LEU A 97 -22.04 2.36 -8.48
N ASP A 98 -21.60 1.47 -9.34
CA ASP A 98 -21.10 1.80 -10.68
C ASP A 98 -21.74 0.84 -11.69
N PRO A 99 -22.86 1.22 -12.31
CA PRO A 99 -23.57 0.35 -13.25
C PRO A 99 -22.77 -0.05 -14.49
N MET A 100 -21.67 0.65 -14.80
CA MET A 100 -20.79 0.35 -15.93
C MET A 100 -19.61 -0.56 -15.54
N ILE A 101 -19.42 -0.85 -14.24
CA ILE A 101 -18.36 -1.74 -13.80
C ILE A 101 -18.55 -3.15 -14.40
N GLY A 102 -17.48 -3.65 -15.04
CA GLY A 102 -17.48 -4.87 -15.82
C GLY A 102 -17.59 -4.64 -17.33
N ASP A 103 -18.00 -3.45 -17.78
CA ASP A 103 -18.19 -3.15 -19.20
C ASP A 103 -17.20 -2.09 -19.73
N TYR A 104 -16.42 -1.45 -18.84
CA TYR A 104 -15.45 -0.43 -19.22
C TYR A 104 -14.42 -0.96 -20.23
N GLU A 105 -14.16 -0.17 -21.29
CA GLU A 105 -13.13 -0.47 -22.26
C GLU A 105 -11.78 0.08 -21.78
N TYR A 106 -10.77 -0.79 -21.71
CA TYR A 106 -9.42 -0.37 -21.39
C TYR A 106 -8.41 -1.32 -22.04
N HIS A 107 -7.27 -0.77 -22.46
CA HIS A 107 -6.19 -1.50 -23.10
C HIS A 107 -4.87 -1.14 -22.43
N SER A 108 -4.01 -2.13 -22.19
CA SER A 108 -2.66 -1.95 -21.64
C SER A 108 -1.61 -2.33 -22.68
N TYR A 109 -0.55 -1.53 -22.80
CA TYR A 109 0.55 -1.84 -23.70
C TYR A 109 1.39 -2.98 -23.12
N ASN A 110 1.59 -4.05 -23.88
CA ASN A 110 2.52 -5.12 -23.53
C ASN A 110 3.86 -4.88 -24.27
N PRO A 111 4.96 -4.58 -23.56
CA PRO A 111 6.27 -4.26 -24.14
C PRO A 111 6.99 -5.49 -24.70
N GLU A 112 6.60 -6.70 -24.28
CA GLU A 112 7.20 -7.93 -24.78
C GLU A 112 6.64 -8.30 -26.14
N THR A 113 5.32 -8.16 -26.31
CA THR A 113 4.66 -8.36 -27.61
C THR A 113 4.68 -7.12 -28.47
N LYS A 114 4.92 -5.95 -27.85
CA LYS A 114 4.83 -4.61 -28.45
C LYS A 114 3.42 -4.27 -28.97
N GLU A 115 2.39 -4.89 -28.40
CA GLU A 115 0.99 -4.72 -28.78
C GLU A 115 0.14 -4.25 -27.59
N TYR A 116 -0.98 -3.57 -27.87
CA TYR A 116 -1.98 -3.25 -26.85
C TYR A 116 -2.89 -4.46 -26.61
N GLU A 117 -2.97 -4.92 -25.36
CA GLU A 117 -3.84 -6.01 -24.92
C GLU A 117 -5.13 -5.46 -24.28
N ASN A 118 -6.25 -6.13 -24.52
CA ASN A 118 -7.51 -5.83 -23.84
C ASN A 118 -7.38 -6.11 -22.32
N GLY A 119 -7.83 -5.17 -21.50
CA GLY A 119 -7.76 -5.25 -20.05
C GLY A 119 -6.55 -4.52 -19.45
N TYR A 120 -6.45 -4.54 -18.12
CA TYR A 120 -5.37 -3.90 -17.37
C TYR A 120 -4.34 -4.94 -16.91
N VAL A 121 -3.10 -4.77 -17.37
CA VAL A 121 -1.92 -5.58 -17.00
C VAL A 121 -0.74 -4.64 -16.72
N PRO A 122 -0.37 -4.40 -15.46
CA PRO A 122 0.93 -3.82 -15.12
C PRO A 122 2.04 -4.85 -15.35
N LEU A 123 3.20 -4.37 -15.78
CA LEU A 123 4.36 -5.15 -16.22
C LEU A 123 5.38 -5.30 -15.10
N GLY A 124 5.33 -4.44 -14.08
CA GLY A 124 6.08 -4.61 -12.85
C GLY A 124 5.79 -3.59 -11.75
N PRO A 125 6.47 -3.71 -10.60
CA PRO A 125 6.39 -2.74 -9.51
C PRO A 125 6.81 -1.33 -9.94
N ILE A 126 7.74 -1.23 -10.90
CA ILE A 126 8.25 0.05 -11.46
C ILE A 126 7.13 0.84 -12.15
N ASP A 127 6.21 0.17 -12.83
CA ASP A 127 5.07 0.79 -13.50
C ASP A 127 4.10 1.47 -12.51
N PHE A 128 4.16 1.12 -11.23
CA PHE A 128 3.31 1.71 -10.21
C PHE A 128 3.85 3.03 -9.63
N TRP A 129 5.15 3.29 -9.78
CA TRP A 129 5.75 4.60 -9.54
C TRP A 129 5.47 5.57 -10.68
N ASP A 130 5.12 4.99 -11.82
CA ASP A 130 5.03 5.69 -13.08
C ASP A 130 3.67 6.38 -13.26
N LYS A 131 3.73 7.67 -13.62
CA LYS A 131 2.58 8.50 -13.94
C LYS A 131 1.89 8.02 -15.22
N GLU A 132 2.58 7.32 -16.12
CA GLU A 132 2.02 6.81 -17.38
C GLU A 132 1.25 5.50 -17.25
N THR A 133 1.49 4.71 -16.21
CA THR A 133 0.56 3.64 -15.81
C THR A 133 -0.54 4.26 -14.94
N GLN A 134 -1.27 5.20 -15.55
CA GLN A 134 -2.56 5.62 -15.04
C GLN A 134 -3.45 4.38 -15.05
N ALA A 135 -3.54 3.74 -13.88
CA ALA A 135 -4.66 2.87 -13.62
C ALA A 135 -5.93 3.69 -13.92
N PRO A 136 -6.91 3.10 -14.59
CA PRO A 136 -8.20 3.74 -14.74
C PRO A 136 -8.71 4.24 -13.39
N SER A 137 -9.41 5.37 -13.37
CA SER A 137 -9.99 5.90 -12.13
C SER A 137 -10.91 4.91 -11.41
N TRP A 138 -11.43 3.91 -12.13
CA TRP A 138 -12.22 2.82 -11.56
C TRP A 138 -11.43 1.71 -10.88
N LEU A 139 -10.11 1.61 -11.09
CA LEU A 139 -9.28 0.53 -10.57
C LEU A 139 -8.57 0.95 -9.27
N ASP A 140 -8.73 0.12 -8.25
CA ASP A 140 -7.98 0.19 -7.01
C ASP A 140 -6.66 -0.57 -7.14
N LYS A 141 -5.59 0.21 -7.06
CA LYS A 141 -4.21 -0.20 -7.20
C LYS A 141 -3.78 -1.18 -6.10
N GLY A 142 -4.21 -0.94 -4.85
CA GLY A 142 -3.93 -1.80 -3.71
C GLY A 142 -4.65 -3.14 -3.77
N LYS A 143 -5.94 -3.15 -4.14
CA LYS A 143 -6.73 -4.38 -4.30
C LYS A 143 -6.18 -5.26 -5.43
N TYR A 144 -5.72 -4.66 -6.52
CA TYR A 144 -5.03 -5.37 -7.60
C TYR A 144 -3.77 -6.08 -7.06
N TRP A 145 -2.91 -5.37 -6.33
CA TRP A 145 -1.68 -5.93 -5.79
C TRP A 145 -1.89 -7.01 -4.75
N HIS A 146 -2.90 -6.86 -3.88
CA HIS A 146 -3.27 -7.90 -2.92
C HIS A 146 -3.49 -9.25 -3.61
N ILE A 147 -4.25 -9.24 -4.71
CA ILE A 147 -4.49 -10.46 -5.51
C ILE A 147 -3.19 -10.94 -6.17
N LEU A 148 -2.43 -10.07 -6.84
CA LEU A 148 -1.21 -10.47 -7.55
C LEU A 148 -0.16 -11.08 -6.60
N LEU A 149 0.08 -10.44 -5.46
CA LEU A 149 1.02 -10.91 -4.44
C LEU A 149 0.53 -12.20 -3.79
N GLY A 150 -0.76 -12.30 -3.48
CA GLY A 150 -1.38 -13.53 -2.99
C GLY A 150 -1.15 -14.72 -3.92
N LEU A 151 -1.15 -14.48 -5.24
CA LEU A 151 -0.96 -15.49 -6.29
C LEU A 151 0.52 -15.85 -6.56
N GLN A 152 1.49 -15.09 -6.04
CA GLN A 152 2.90 -15.39 -6.28
C GLN A 152 3.31 -16.77 -5.76
N VAL A 153 4.12 -17.47 -6.56
CA VAL A 153 4.68 -18.78 -6.23
C VAL A 153 6.15 -18.78 -6.61
N ALA A 154 7.02 -19.28 -5.73
CA ALA A 154 8.45 -19.36 -5.97
C ALA A 154 8.77 -20.05 -7.31
N ASN A 155 9.69 -19.45 -8.08
CA ASN A 155 10.13 -19.93 -9.40
C ASN A 155 9.03 -20.01 -10.46
N ARG A 156 7.93 -19.26 -10.32
CA ARG A 156 6.86 -19.12 -11.31
C ARG A 156 6.64 -17.65 -11.63
N GLU A 157 6.47 -17.36 -12.90
CA GLU A 157 6.08 -16.03 -13.35
C GLU A 157 4.55 -15.94 -13.36
N VAL A 158 3.98 -14.95 -12.69
CA VAL A 158 2.53 -14.74 -12.57
C VAL A 158 2.19 -13.35 -13.05
N ILE A 159 1.22 -13.26 -13.95
CA ILE A 159 0.63 -12.01 -14.45
C ILE A 159 -0.84 -11.99 -14.07
N LEU A 160 -1.30 -10.89 -13.47
CA LEU A 160 -2.71 -10.65 -13.19
C LEU A 160 -3.28 -9.68 -14.22
N GLN A 161 -4.36 -10.07 -14.88
CA GLN A 161 -5.03 -9.28 -15.92
C GLN A 161 -6.47 -8.98 -15.51
N VAL A 162 -6.83 -7.71 -15.46
CA VAL A 162 -8.21 -7.29 -15.18
C VAL A 162 -8.98 -7.14 -16.48
N VAL A 163 -10.12 -7.81 -16.62
CA VAL A 163 -10.90 -7.85 -17.88
C VAL A 163 -12.38 -7.57 -17.65
N LYS A 164 -13.10 -7.30 -18.75
CA LYS A 164 -14.56 -7.11 -18.74
C LYS A 164 -15.30 -8.38 -18.31
N ASP A 165 -16.51 -8.20 -17.79
CA ASP A 165 -17.43 -9.30 -17.45
C ASP A 165 -17.73 -10.16 -18.69
N GLN A 166 -17.77 -9.60 -19.91
CA GLN A 166 -17.99 -10.40 -21.13
C GLN A 166 -16.82 -11.34 -21.45
N ASP A 167 -15.59 -10.99 -21.05
CA ASP A 167 -14.39 -11.81 -21.22
C ASP A 167 -14.26 -12.86 -20.09
N LEU A 168 -15.06 -12.71 -19.03
CA LEU A 168 -15.25 -13.63 -17.90
C LEU A 168 -16.75 -13.83 -17.63
N PRO A 169 -17.50 -14.49 -18.53
CA PRO A 169 -18.95 -14.36 -18.56
C PRO A 169 -19.60 -14.85 -17.25
N PHE A 170 -20.30 -13.94 -16.57
CA PHE A 170 -21.04 -14.15 -15.32
C PHE A 170 -22.52 -14.49 -15.52
N THR A 171 -23.14 -13.94 -16.56
CA THR A 171 -24.60 -14.00 -16.82
C THR A 171 -24.99 -15.04 -17.85
N SER A 172 -24.03 -15.55 -18.65
CA SER A 172 -24.23 -16.68 -19.57
C SER A 172 -22.98 -17.59 -19.59
N GLY A 173 -23.10 -18.86 -20.00
CA GLY A 173 -21.97 -19.79 -20.03
C GLY A 173 -21.43 -20.23 -18.64
N ARG A 174 -20.10 -20.31 -18.48
CA ARG A 174 -19.41 -20.97 -17.35
C ARG A 174 -19.44 -20.21 -16.01
N ARG A 175 -19.98 -18.97 -15.92
CA ARG A 175 -20.07 -18.17 -14.68
C ARG A 175 -18.71 -18.05 -13.95
N ASN A 176 -17.68 -17.62 -14.67
CA ASN A 176 -16.31 -17.59 -14.17
C ASN A 176 -16.07 -16.36 -13.28
N VAL A 177 -15.40 -16.57 -12.15
CA VAL A 177 -14.92 -15.53 -11.24
C VAL A 177 -13.45 -15.20 -11.50
N ALA A 178 -12.65 -16.22 -11.82
CA ALA A 178 -11.26 -16.05 -12.27
C ALA A 178 -10.88 -17.19 -13.24
N VAL A 179 -9.90 -16.94 -14.11
CA VAL A 179 -9.37 -17.96 -15.03
C VAL A 179 -7.86 -17.90 -15.07
N THR A 180 -7.19 -19.03 -14.81
CA THR A 180 -5.74 -19.17 -14.91
C THR A 180 -5.36 -19.88 -16.20
N TYR A 181 -4.50 -19.23 -16.98
CA TYR A 181 -3.89 -19.75 -18.19
C TYR A 181 -2.43 -20.07 -17.96
N LYS A 182 -1.98 -21.20 -18.50
CA LYS A 182 -0.56 -21.57 -18.56
C LYS A 182 -0.01 -21.28 -19.95
N GLU A 183 0.88 -20.30 -20.03
CA GLU A 183 1.54 -19.82 -21.26
C GLU A 183 2.97 -20.34 -21.32
N LEU A 184 3.45 -20.64 -22.53
CA LEU A 184 4.87 -20.90 -22.78
C LEU A 184 5.56 -19.57 -23.03
N ASN A 185 6.66 -19.25 -22.32
CA ASN A 185 7.44 -18.05 -22.66
C ASN A 185 8.03 -18.23 -24.06
N GLN A 186 7.48 -17.52 -25.06
CA GLN A 186 7.98 -17.50 -26.43
C GLN A 186 8.91 -16.31 -26.73
N GLY A 187 9.10 -15.38 -25.79
CA GLY A 187 9.94 -14.20 -25.97
C GLY A 187 11.06 -14.14 -24.94
N GLY A 188 12.30 -14.15 -25.42
CA GLY A 188 13.50 -13.90 -24.64
C GLY A 188 14.66 -13.66 -25.58
N GLY A 189 14.71 -12.46 -26.17
CA GLY A 189 15.92 -11.96 -26.79
C GLY A 189 17.07 -12.00 -25.79
N ALA A 190 18.21 -12.55 -26.23
CA ALA A 190 19.52 -12.53 -25.58
C ALA A 190 19.56 -12.87 -24.07
N SER A 191 19.26 -14.12 -23.70
CA SER A 191 19.87 -14.75 -22.53
C SER A 191 21.04 -15.63 -22.98
N PHE A 192 22.18 -15.01 -23.31
CA PHE A 192 23.46 -15.71 -23.27
C PHE A 192 23.76 -16.01 -21.80
N LEU A 193 23.96 -17.28 -21.46
CA LEU A 193 24.23 -17.83 -20.12
C LEU A 193 23.01 -18.33 -19.32
N ARG A 194 22.36 -19.40 -19.79
CA ARG A 194 21.90 -20.52 -18.94
C ARG A 194 21.71 -21.79 -19.78
N SER A 195 22.79 -22.56 -19.89
CA SER A 195 22.73 -23.96 -20.31
C SER A 195 22.00 -24.76 -19.23
N GLY A 196 20.77 -25.21 -19.52
CA GLY A 196 19.96 -26.02 -18.61
C GLY A 196 18.45 -25.83 -18.82
N SER A 197 17.94 -26.31 -19.95
CA SER A 197 16.53 -26.19 -20.39
C SER A 197 15.52 -26.76 -19.38
N ARG A 198 14.93 -25.90 -18.54
CA ARG A 198 13.57 -26.06 -18.03
C ARG A 198 12.69 -25.08 -18.79
N ARG A 199 11.62 -25.56 -19.44
CA ARG A 199 10.61 -24.70 -20.08
C ARG A 199 10.09 -23.70 -19.05
N ASN A 200 10.36 -22.41 -19.24
CA ASN A 200 9.82 -21.35 -18.40
C ASN A 200 8.35 -21.15 -18.79
N TYR A 201 7.46 -21.37 -17.83
CA TYR A 201 6.03 -21.19 -17.99
C TYR A 201 5.60 -19.94 -17.22
N ARG A 202 4.78 -19.13 -17.87
CA ARG A 202 4.11 -17.98 -17.28
C ARG A 202 2.66 -18.32 -17.02
N TYR A 203 2.14 -17.83 -15.91
CA TYR A 203 0.76 -18.05 -15.48
C TYR A 203 0.02 -16.72 -15.54
N ARG A 204 -0.97 -16.64 -16.43
CA ARG A 204 -1.81 -15.45 -16.56
C ARG A 204 -3.15 -15.69 -15.90
N VAL A 205 -3.46 -14.92 -14.87
CA VAL A 205 -4.72 -15.00 -14.13
C VAL A 205 -5.61 -13.83 -14.56
N LYS A 206 -6.78 -14.12 -15.09
CA LYS A 206 -7.79 -13.11 -15.46
C LYS A 206 -8.82 -12.96 -14.35
N ILE A 207 -9.09 -11.72 -13.93
CA ILE A 207 -10.10 -11.35 -12.92
C ILE A 207 -11.02 -10.24 -13.45
N PRO A 208 -12.25 -10.09 -12.92
CA PRO A 208 -13.20 -9.09 -13.39
C PRO A 208 -12.93 -7.70 -12.79
N GLN A 209 -13.30 -6.64 -13.52
CA GLN A 209 -13.11 -5.24 -13.09
C GLN A 209 -13.62 -4.95 -11.68
N TRP A 210 -14.82 -5.44 -11.35
CA TRP A 210 -15.45 -5.14 -10.06
C TRP A 210 -14.65 -5.68 -8.87
N SER A 211 -13.84 -6.75 -9.05
CA SER A 211 -13.06 -7.35 -7.94
C SER A 211 -11.93 -6.45 -7.44
N VAL A 212 -11.54 -5.45 -8.23
CA VAL A 212 -10.48 -4.47 -7.92
C VAL A 212 -11.00 -3.05 -8.07
N MET A 213 -12.29 -2.83 -7.81
CA MET A 213 -12.93 -1.52 -7.97
C MET A 213 -12.42 -0.52 -6.93
N ASN A 214 -12.05 0.69 -7.40
CA ASN A 214 -11.77 1.85 -6.55
C ASN A 214 -13.05 2.28 -5.86
N THR A 215 -13.01 2.35 -4.54
CA THR A 215 -14.17 2.64 -3.70
C THR A 215 -14.08 4.00 -2.99
N GLU A 216 -13.20 4.88 -3.45
CA GLU A 216 -13.09 6.24 -2.93
C GLU A 216 -14.44 6.95 -2.99
N ARG A 217 -14.83 7.54 -1.87
CA ARG A 217 -16.12 8.24 -1.72
C ARG A 217 -16.34 9.30 -2.80
N GLY A 218 -15.29 10.02 -3.18
CA GLY A 218 -15.33 11.06 -4.21
C GLY A 218 -15.86 10.56 -5.57
N ARG A 219 -15.67 9.27 -5.89
CA ARG A 219 -16.17 8.66 -7.13
C ARG A 219 -17.69 8.49 -7.17
N PHE A 220 -18.34 8.49 -6.00
CA PHE A 220 -19.76 8.14 -5.87
C PHE A 220 -20.65 9.31 -5.46
N VAL A 221 -20.12 10.54 -5.51
CA VAL A 221 -20.87 11.75 -5.12
C VAL A 221 -22.09 11.96 -6.02
N GLU A 222 -21.96 11.75 -7.34
CA GLU A 222 -23.08 11.87 -8.30
C GLU A 222 -24.09 10.72 -8.13
N GLN A 223 -23.63 9.53 -7.72
CA GLN A 223 -24.45 8.35 -7.52
C GLN A 223 -25.25 8.43 -6.22
N LYS A 224 -24.77 9.17 -5.23
CA LYS A 224 -25.53 9.55 -4.04
C LYS A 224 -26.87 10.17 -4.43
N GLU A 225 -26.85 11.13 -5.36
CA GLU A 225 -28.03 11.82 -5.86
C GLU A 225 -28.93 10.88 -6.66
N ARG A 226 -28.34 10.11 -7.59
CA ARG A 226 -29.06 9.14 -8.42
C ARG A 226 -29.79 8.06 -7.60
N LEU A 227 -29.16 7.56 -6.54
CA LEU A 227 -29.72 6.50 -5.68
C LEU A 227 -30.57 7.06 -4.54
N SER A 228 -30.73 8.38 -4.43
CA SER A 228 -31.43 9.05 -3.31
C SER A 228 -30.90 8.63 -1.94
N LEU A 229 -29.58 8.44 -1.83
CA LEU A 229 -28.92 8.05 -0.58
C LEU A 229 -28.47 9.29 0.18
N ASP A 230 -28.55 9.24 1.51
CA ASP A 230 -27.83 10.20 2.34
C ASP A 230 -26.33 9.83 2.46
N GLY A 231 -25.55 10.68 3.13
CA GLY A 231 -24.11 10.44 3.32
C GLY A 231 -23.81 9.13 4.07
N PRO A 232 -24.41 8.89 5.25
CA PRO A 232 -24.24 7.67 6.02
C PRO A 232 -24.62 6.38 5.27
N GLN A 233 -25.72 6.38 4.51
CA GLN A 233 -26.17 5.23 3.73
C GLN A 233 -25.18 4.88 2.62
N LEU A 234 -24.63 5.90 1.94
CA LEU A 234 -23.57 5.68 0.96
C LEU A 234 -22.32 5.08 1.61
N ASN A 235 -21.90 5.60 2.76
CA ASN A 235 -20.73 5.10 3.49
C ASN A 235 -20.91 3.63 3.93
N TYR A 236 -22.09 3.27 4.43
CA TYR A 236 -22.41 1.88 4.76
C TYR A 236 -22.31 0.97 3.54
N LEU A 237 -22.82 1.42 2.40
CA LEU A 237 -22.80 0.64 1.16
C LEU A 237 -21.37 0.49 0.60
N ILE A 238 -20.54 1.51 0.72
CA ILE A 238 -19.10 1.46 0.40
C ILE A 238 -18.37 0.49 1.33
N ALA A 239 -18.61 0.57 2.65
CA ALA A 239 -17.99 -0.32 3.63
C ALA A 239 -18.38 -1.78 3.39
N ASP A 240 -19.66 -2.05 3.13
CA ASP A 240 -20.14 -3.40 2.82
C ASP A 240 -19.51 -3.90 1.52
N LEU A 241 -19.44 -3.08 0.47
CA LEU A 241 -18.72 -3.45 -0.75
C LEU A 241 -17.25 -3.78 -0.46
N ASN A 242 -16.51 -2.92 0.23
CA ASN A 242 -15.08 -3.12 0.53
C ASN A 242 -14.81 -4.43 1.24
N LYS A 243 -15.57 -4.71 2.30
CA LYS A 243 -15.51 -5.97 3.02
C LYS A 243 -15.74 -7.18 2.10
N ASN A 244 -16.74 -7.10 1.23
CA ASN A 244 -17.03 -8.19 0.28
C ASN A 244 -15.96 -8.32 -0.82
N LEU A 245 -15.32 -7.22 -1.24
CA LEU A 245 -14.22 -7.23 -2.21
C LEU A 245 -12.96 -7.88 -1.63
N VAL A 246 -12.56 -7.55 -0.40
CA VAL A 246 -11.42 -8.19 0.29
C VAL A 246 -11.62 -9.70 0.38
N ARG A 247 -12.77 -10.13 0.88
CA ARG A 247 -13.11 -11.56 0.99
C ARG A 247 -13.17 -12.25 -0.37
N THR A 248 -13.62 -11.55 -1.41
CA THR A 248 -13.62 -12.08 -2.78
C THR A 248 -12.19 -12.25 -3.31
N ALA A 249 -11.31 -11.29 -3.05
CA ALA A 249 -9.90 -11.39 -3.43
C ALA A 249 -9.24 -12.61 -2.76
N ASP A 250 -9.50 -12.84 -1.47
CA ASP A 250 -8.99 -14.00 -0.75
C ASP A 250 -9.51 -15.32 -1.34
N GLU A 251 -10.79 -15.39 -1.72
CA GLU A 251 -11.35 -16.56 -2.42
C GLU A 251 -10.69 -16.77 -3.79
N ILE A 252 -10.39 -15.72 -4.54
CA ILE A 252 -9.64 -15.82 -5.81
C ILE A 252 -8.24 -16.39 -5.54
N ILE A 253 -7.52 -15.85 -4.54
CA ILE A 253 -6.18 -16.30 -4.17
C ILE A 253 -6.20 -17.78 -3.74
N GLU A 254 -7.12 -18.15 -2.83
CA GLU A 254 -7.26 -19.51 -2.31
C GLU A 254 -7.53 -20.53 -3.43
N ARG A 255 -8.32 -20.14 -4.44
CA ARG A 255 -8.70 -21.02 -5.57
C ARG A 255 -7.64 -21.09 -6.67
N GLU A 256 -6.97 -19.98 -7.00
CA GLU A 256 -6.07 -19.93 -8.15
C GLU A 256 -4.60 -20.21 -7.77
N LYS A 257 -4.13 -19.82 -6.58
CA LYS A 257 -2.74 -20.06 -6.14
C LYS A 257 -2.34 -21.55 -6.19
N PRO A 258 -3.18 -22.52 -5.74
CA PRO A 258 -2.83 -23.94 -5.85
C PRO A 258 -2.69 -24.41 -7.30
N ARG A 259 -3.40 -23.81 -8.26
CA ARG A 259 -3.32 -24.18 -9.69
C ARG A 259 -2.01 -23.71 -10.32
N ILE A 260 -1.48 -22.59 -9.85
CA ILE A 260 -0.16 -22.08 -10.23
C ILE A 260 0.93 -22.97 -9.62
N ARG A 261 0.79 -23.28 -8.32
CA ARG A 261 1.77 -24.09 -7.56
C ARG A 261 1.83 -25.54 -8.05
N TYR A 262 0.67 -26.15 -8.26
CA TYR A 262 0.50 -27.54 -8.68
C TYR A 262 -0.36 -27.57 -9.94
N PRO A 263 0.23 -27.39 -11.14
CA PRO A 263 -0.52 -27.31 -12.40
C PRO A 263 -0.88 -28.71 -12.93
N TRP A 264 -1.48 -29.55 -12.08
CA TRP A 264 -1.92 -30.91 -12.41
C TRP A 264 -3.44 -30.92 -12.65
N PRO A 265 -3.94 -31.81 -13.54
CA PRO A 265 -5.39 -31.93 -13.77
C PRO A 265 -6.19 -32.23 -12.49
N THR A 266 -5.60 -32.95 -11.54
CA THR A 266 -6.22 -33.32 -10.25
C THR A 266 -6.29 -32.17 -9.25
N THR A 267 -5.55 -31.08 -9.45
CA THR A 267 -5.51 -29.95 -8.52
C THR A 267 -6.87 -29.29 -8.38
N THR A 268 -7.65 -29.20 -9.46
CA THR A 268 -9.01 -28.66 -9.40
C THR A 268 -9.86 -29.44 -8.40
N PHE A 269 -9.84 -30.78 -8.46
CA PHE A 269 -10.54 -31.61 -7.49
C PHE A 269 -10.01 -31.38 -6.05
N GLY A 270 -8.69 -31.34 -5.88
CA GLY A 270 -8.06 -31.07 -4.58
C GLY A 270 -8.47 -29.74 -3.96
N ILE A 271 -8.67 -28.68 -4.76
CA ILE A 271 -9.15 -27.38 -4.28
C ILE A 271 -10.57 -27.48 -3.71
N TYR A 272 -11.50 -28.10 -4.45
CA TYR A 272 -12.88 -28.26 -3.97
C TYR A 272 -12.95 -29.21 -2.77
N LEU A 273 -12.15 -30.27 -2.76
CA LEU A 273 -12.05 -31.16 -1.61
C LEU A 273 -11.54 -30.38 -0.38
N ASN A 274 -10.43 -29.67 -0.50
CA ASN A 274 -9.87 -28.88 0.60
C ASN A 274 -10.86 -27.85 1.14
N LYS A 275 -11.54 -27.12 0.24
CA LYS A 275 -12.56 -26.13 0.62
C LYS A 275 -13.76 -26.77 1.32
N SER A 276 -14.11 -28.01 0.95
CA SER A 276 -15.20 -28.73 1.60
C SER A 276 -14.83 -29.27 2.98
N LEU A 277 -13.54 -29.41 3.31
CA LEU A 277 -13.12 -30.04 4.55
C LEU A 277 -13.49 -29.15 5.74
N PRO A 278 -14.02 -29.74 6.83
CA PRO A 278 -14.41 -29.00 8.02
C PRO A 278 -13.21 -28.50 8.84
N LEU A 279 -11.98 -28.74 8.35
CA LEU A 279 -10.73 -28.45 9.03
C LEU A 279 -10.65 -26.98 9.44
N GLN A 280 -10.97 -26.02 8.57
CA GLN A 280 -10.86 -24.59 8.94
C GLN A 280 -11.84 -24.19 10.05
N VAL A 281 -13.08 -24.69 10.02
CA VAL A 281 -14.11 -24.37 11.02
C VAL A 281 -13.79 -25.02 12.36
N ILE A 282 -13.39 -26.29 12.35
CA ILE A 282 -12.96 -27.03 13.54
C ILE A 282 -11.68 -26.40 14.11
N TYR A 283 -10.74 -26.03 13.25
CA TYR A 283 -9.47 -25.42 13.62
C TYR A 283 -9.67 -24.05 14.28
N ARG A 284 -10.52 -23.17 13.73
CA ARG A 284 -10.82 -21.86 14.35
C ARG A 284 -11.42 -21.99 15.75
N ARG A 285 -12.33 -22.95 15.95
CA ARG A 285 -12.93 -23.21 17.28
C ARG A 285 -11.95 -23.90 18.22
N ALA A 286 -11.14 -24.82 17.73
CA ALA A 286 -10.14 -25.53 18.54
C ALA A 286 -8.97 -24.61 18.94
N ALA A 287 -8.56 -23.68 18.08
CA ALA A 287 -7.40 -22.81 18.29
C ALA A 287 -7.44 -22.01 19.60
N GLN A 288 -8.64 -21.67 20.09
CA GLN A 288 -8.83 -20.95 21.37
C GLN A 288 -8.29 -21.73 22.59
N HIS A 289 -8.24 -23.06 22.51
CA HIS A 289 -7.94 -23.94 23.65
C HIS A 289 -6.56 -24.61 23.61
N PHE A 290 -5.77 -24.43 22.54
CA PHE A 290 -4.49 -25.12 22.38
C PHE A 290 -3.29 -24.14 22.33
N PRO A 291 -2.31 -24.23 23.26
CA PRO A 291 -1.17 -23.30 23.33
C PRO A 291 -0.30 -23.27 22.07
N GLY A 292 -0.13 -24.41 21.39
CA GLY A 292 0.62 -24.49 20.13
C GLY A 292 -0.05 -23.74 18.97
N LEU A 293 -1.37 -23.59 19.02
CA LEU A 293 -2.17 -22.88 18.02
C LEU A 293 -2.12 -21.35 18.23
N ARG A 294 -2.06 -20.90 19.48
CA ARG A 294 -1.87 -19.47 19.83
C ARG A 294 -0.55 -18.90 19.30
N LYS A 295 0.55 -19.64 19.47
CA LYS A 295 1.85 -19.26 18.89
C LYS A 295 1.81 -19.15 17.37
N ARG A 296 1.00 -19.99 16.72
CA ARG A 296 0.82 -19.96 15.27
C ARG A 296 0.04 -18.72 14.83
N ILE A 297 -1.01 -18.30 15.55
CA ILE A 297 -1.72 -17.05 15.25
C ILE A 297 -0.75 -15.87 15.22
N ILE A 298 0.08 -15.69 16.26
CA ILE A 298 1.07 -14.61 16.30
C ILE A 298 2.09 -14.72 15.17
N SER A 299 2.59 -15.94 14.89
CA SER A 299 3.55 -16.16 13.80
C SER A 299 2.95 -15.80 12.44
N ASP A 300 1.73 -16.27 12.17
CA ASP A 300 1.01 -16.03 10.92
C ASP A 300 0.68 -14.53 10.78
N THR A 301 0.28 -13.86 11.86
CA THR A 301 0.06 -12.41 11.88
C THR A 301 1.35 -11.63 11.68
N ASN A 302 2.47 -12.00 12.32
CA ASN A 302 3.77 -11.37 12.08
C ASN A 302 4.16 -11.48 10.59
N GLU A 303 3.92 -12.64 9.98
CA GLU A 303 4.17 -12.90 8.57
C GLU A 303 3.20 -12.20 7.61
N ASN A 304 2.06 -11.68 8.06
CA ASN A 304 1.03 -11.18 7.15
C ASN A 304 0.35 -9.88 7.61
N LEU A 305 0.91 -9.17 8.59
CA LEU A 305 0.27 -8.08 9.33
C LEU A 305 -0.59 -7.13 8.46
N ALA A 306 -0.06 -6.61 7.36
CA ALA A 306 -0.78 -5.68 6.46
C ALA A 306 -1.92 -6.28 5.60
N ASN A 307 -2.05 -7.60 5.61
CA ASN A 307 -2.96 -8.38 4.76
C ASN A 307 -3.90 -9.29 5.57
N VAL A 308 -3.76 -9.34 6.90
CA VAL A 308 -4.65 -10.11 7.78
C VAL A 308 -6.02 -9.43 7.83
N GLN A 309 -7.11 -10.20 7.90
CA GLN A 309 -8.45 -9.61 8.07
C GLN A 309 -8.59 -8.97 9.46
N ASP A 310 -9.40 -7.91 9.58
CA ASP A 310 -9.56 -7.17 10.84
C ASP A 310 -9.96 -8.07 12.02
N ASP A 311 -10.82 -9.07 11.79
CA ASP A 311 -11.25 -10.03 12.83
C ASP A 311 -10.09 -10.94 13.30
N GLU A 312 -9.23 -11.34 12.37
CA GLU A 312 -8.06 -12.19 12.67
C GLU A 312 -6.95 -11.37 13.36
N LEU A 313 -6.77 -10.12 12.96
CA LEU A 313 -5.83 -9.20 13.60
C LEU A 313 -6.30 -8.81 15.01
N ALA A 314 -7.58 -8.51 15.21
CA ALA A 314 -8.16 -8.27 16.53
C ALA A 314 -7.94 -9.47 17.47
N ALA A 315 -8.14 -10.70 16.98
CA ALA A 315 -7.87 -11.91 17.74
C ALA A 315 -6.37 -12.05 18.09
N ALA A 316 -5.47 -11.68 17.20
CA ALA A 316 -4.03 -11.70 17.45
C ALA A 316 -3.60 -10.63 18.48
N VAL A 317 -4.22 -9.45 18.46
CA VAL A 317 -4.02 -8.40 19.48
C VAL A 317 -4.48 -8.89 20.86
N ILE A 318 -5.65 -9.54 20.94
CA ILE A 318 -6.15 -10.16 22.18
C ILE A 318 -5.18 -11.23 22.70
N GLU A 319 -4.68 -12.10 21.83
CA GLU A 319 -3.72 -13.13 22.24
C GLU A 319 -2.40 -12.51 22.75
N LEU A 320 -1.90 -11.44 22.13
CA LEU A 320 -0.75 -10.70 22.65
C LEU A 320 -1.05 -10.05 24.01
N ALA A 321 -2.21 -9.42 24.16
CA ALA A 321 -2.65 -8.83 25.43
C ALA A 321 -2.67 -9.86 26.57
N ILE A 322 -3.20 -11.07 26.31
CA ILE A 322 -3.16 -12.20 27.25
C ILE A 322 -1.71 -12.58 27.60
N GLN A 323 -0.82 -12.67 26.61
CA GLN A 323 0.60 -12.98 26.84
C GLN A 323 1.34 -11.90 27.63
N LYS A 324 0.90 -10.65 27.54
CA LYS A 324 1.40 -9.51 28.33
C LYS A 324 0.77 -9.42 29.73
N GLY A 325 -0.16 -10.32 30.06
CA GLY A 325 -0.70 -10.49 31.41
C GLY A 325 -1.92 -9.63 31.72
N LEU A 326 -2.70 -9.21 30.71
CA LEU A 326 -4.00 -8.59 30.94
C LEU A 326 -4.99 -9.63 31.51
N SER A 327 -5.84 -9.20 32.45
CA SER A 327 -6.84 -10.08 33.08
C SER A 327 -8.03 -10.37 32.16
N ASP A 328 -8.72 -11.48 32.38
CA ASP A 328 -9.87 -11.89 31.57
C ASP A 328 -10.96 -10.79 31.50
N ASP A 329 -11.25 -10.11 32.61
CA ASP A 329 -12.21 -8.99 32.64
C ASP A 329 -11.79 -7.82 31.72
N ARG A 330 -10.48 -7.53 31.63
CA ARG A 330 -9.95 -6.49 30.75
C ARG A 330 -9.92 -6.94 29.29
N ILE A 331 -9.65 -8.22 29.04
CA ILE A 331 -9.75 -8.81 27.70
C ILE A 331 -11.18 -8.72 27.16
N ASP A 332 -12.19 -8.96 28.01
CA ASP A 332 -13.59 -8.82 27.62
C ASP A 332 -13.94 -7.36 27.25
N ASN A 333 -13.51 -6.38 28.06
CA ASN A 333 -13.70 -4.96 27.73
C ASN A 333 -12.95 -4.57 26.45
N LEU A 334 -11.74 -5.07 26.24
CA LEU A 334 -10.95 -4.82 25.03
C LEU A 334 -11.67 -5.32 23.78
N HIS A 335 -12.24 -6.53 23.85
CA HIS A 335 -13.01 -7.11 22.76
C HIS A 335 -14.26 -6.28 22.44
N ILE A 336 -15.01 -5.84 23.47
CA ILE A 336 -16.17 -4.93 23.31
C ILE A 336 -15.75 -3.62 22.64
N LEU A 337 -14.64 -3.01 23.07
CA LEU A 337 -14.13 -1.78 22.47
C LEU A 337 -13.76 -1.96 20.99
N MET A 338 -13.08 -3.06 20.64
CA MET A 338 -12.74 -3.36 19.25
C MET A 338 -13.98 -3.56 18.38
N LEU A 339 -15.03 -4.21 18.87
CA LEU A 339 -16.31 -4.37 18.16
C LEU A 339 -16.99 -3.02 17.92
N PHE A 340 -16.97 -2.13 18.92
CA PHE A 340 -17.46 -0.77 18.78
C PHE A 340 -16.69 0.02 17.73
N LEU A 341 -15.36 0.05 17.81
CA LEU A 341 -14.52 0.77 16.87
C LEU A 341 -14.72 0.23 15.44
N LYS A 342 -14.73 -1.10 15.26
CA LYS A 342 -15.04 -1.72 13.97
C LYS A 342 -16.33 -1.19 13.36
N ASN A 343 -17.40 -1.08 14.16
CA ASN A 343 -18.67 -0.52 13.71
C ASN A 343 -18.56 0.98 13.40
N ALA A 344 -17.90 1.75 14.25
CA ALA A 344 -17.73 3.19 14.08
C ALA A 344 -16.96 3.55 12.79
N TYR A 345 -15.85 2.86 12.51
CA TYR A 345 -15.09 3.03 11.26
C TYR A 345 -15.88 2.54 10.04
N SER A 346 -16.61 1.43 10.16
CA SER A 346 -17.46 0.92 9.08
C SER A 346 -18.57 1.91 8.70
N LYS A 347 -19.21 2.57 9.67
CA LYS A 347 -20.21 3.63 9.43
C LYS A 347 -19.66 4.83 8.66
N GLN A 348 -18.35 5.05 8.73
CA GLN A 348 -17.66 6.11 8.01
C GLN A 348 -17.18 5.69 6.61
N GLY A 349 -17.28 4.41 6.23
CA GLY A 349 -16.71 3.91 4.97
C GLY A 349 -15.21 3.59 5.05
N ILE A 350 -14.62 3.65 6.25
CA ILE A 350 -13.17 3.44 6.51
C ILE A 350 -12.92 2.20 7.39
N GLY A 351 -13.78 1.19 7.25
CA GLY A 351 -13.57 -0.15 7.82
C GLY A 351 -12.72 -1.05 6.91
N GLU A 352 -12.83 -2.36 7.11
CA GLU A 352 -12.09 -3.40 6.37
C GLU A 352 -12.09 -3.17 4.85
N GLY A 353 -10.89 -3.14 4.26
CA GLY A 353 -10.70 -3.00 2.80
C GLY A 353 -10.81 -1.58 2.25
N SER A 354 -10.88 -0.56 3.10
CA SER A 354 -10.82 0.84 2.68
C SER A 354 -9.46 1.19 2.04
N SER A 355 -9.49 2.13 1.10
CA SER A 355 -8.29 2.70 0.45
C SER A 355 -7.71 3.88 1.23
N GLU A 356 -8.42 4.44 2.22
CA GLU A 356 -7.87 5.47 3.11
C GLU A 356 -6.76 4.89 3.98
N TYR A 357 -5.74 5.68 4.32
CA TYR A 357 -4.61 5.20 5.11
C TYR A 357 -5.02 5.02 6.58
N HIS A 358 -5.57 6.07 7.21
CA HIS A 358 -6.04 5.98 8.60
C HIS A 358 -7.43 5.32 8.63
N ASN A 359 -7.45 3.99 8.64
CA ASN A 359 -8.65 3.16 8.72
C ASN A 359 -8.58 2.24 9.94
N PHE A 360 -9.62 1.44 10.21
CA PHE A 360 -9.64 0.56 11.39
C PHE A 360 -8.49 -0.46 11.41
N HIS A 361 -8.10 -0.95 10.23
CA HIS A 361 -6.98 -1.89 10.10
C HIS A 361 -5.67 -1.25 10.57
N HIS A 362 -5.40 0.00 10.19
CA HIS A 362 -4.22 0.74 10.69
C HIS A 362 -4.22 0.85 12.21
N SER A 363 -5.35 1.20 12.84
CA SER A 363 -5.43 1.26 14.31
C SER A 363 -5.12 -0.10 14.97
N LEU A 364 -5.61 -1.21 14.40
CA LEU A 364 -5.28 -2.55 14.87
C LEU A 364 -3.78 -2.91 14.66
N GLU A 365 -3.20 -2.51 13.53
CA GLU A 365 -1.77 -2.72 13.26
C GLU A 365 -0.89 -1.94 14.23
N VAL A 366 -1.21 -0.66 14.49
CA VAL A 366 -0.49 0.16 15.48
C VAL A 366 -0.60 -0.46 16.87
N SER A 367 -1.77 -0.97 17.25
CA SER A 367 -1.95 -1.71 18.51
C SER A 367 -1.12 -2.96 18.60
N TYR A 368 -1.12 -3.77 17.55
CA TYR A 368 -0.32 -4.99 17.47
C TYR A 368 1.18 -4.66 17.56
N MET A 369 1.65 -3.69 16.76
CA MET A 369 3.04 -3.28 16.72
C MET A 369 3.50 -2.66 18.04
N SER A 370 2.65 -1.85 18.69
CA SER A 370 2.95 -1.24 20.00
C SER A 370 3.22 -2.31 21.07
N LEU A 371 2.43 -3.39 21.10
CA LEU A 371 2.66 -4.51 22.03
C LEU A 371 3.92 -5.32 21.72
N GLN A 372 4.29 -5.43 20.45
CA GLN A 372 5.52 -6.10 20.00
C GLN A 372 6.76 -5.25 20.28
N MET A 373 6.65 -3.93 20.08
CA MET A 373 7.76 -2.99 20.23
C MET A 373 8.03 -2.62 21.69
N LEU A 374 7.04 -2.64 22.58
CA LEU A 374 7.23 -2.41 24.02
C LEU A 374 7.88 -3.65 24.68
N PRO A 375 9.20 -3.60 25.04
CA PRO A 375 9.86 -4.73 25.68
C PRO A 375 9.42 -4.85 27.15
N LYS A 376 9.87 -5.90 27.83
CA LYS A 376 9.62 -6.06 29.28
C LYS A 376 10.42 -5.04 30.11
N GLU A 377 11.62 -4.74 29.64
CA GLU A 377 12.54 -3.77 30.23
C GLU A 377 13.09 -2.90 29.11
N PHE A 378 13.06 -1.57 29.28
CA PHE A 378 13.69 -0.63 28.36
C PHE A 378 14.44 0.41 29.16
N ARG A 379 15.74 0.56 28.86
CA ARG A 379 16.66 1.44 29.57
C ARG A 379 16.72 1.12 31.08
N LYS A 380 15.94 1.84 31.90
CA LYS A 380 15.88 1.67 33.37
C LYS A 380 14.48 1.34 33.88
N TYR A 381 13.52 1.12 32.98
CA TYR A 381 12.11 0.91 33.32
C TYR A 381 11.67 -0.52 33.06
N ASN A 382 10.96 -1.10 34.03
CA ASN A 382 10.21 -2.34 33.86
C ASN A 382 8.75 -2.03 33.55
N PHE A 383 8.23 -2.67 32.51
CA PHE A 383 6.83 -2.55 32.11
C PHE A 383 6.00 -3.72 32.63
N SER A 384 4.83 -3.38 33.16
CA SER A 384 3.84 -4.24 33.77
C SER A 384 2.63 -4.42 32.84
N SER A 385 1.69 -5.30 33.21
CA SER A 385 0.43 -5.48 32.47
C SER A 385 -0.38 -4.19 32.34
N ARG A 386 -0.35 -3.30 33.35
CA ARG A 386 -0.97 -1.96 33.28
C ARG A 386 -0.37 -1.12 32.16
N ASP A 387 0.95 -1.16 31.97
CA ASP A 387 1.62 -0.36 30.93
C ASP A 387 1.29 -0.87 29.52
N TYR A 388 1.21 -2.20 29.36
CA TYR A 388 0.74 -2.83 28.11
C TYR A 388 -0.72 -2.51 27.80
N GLU A 389 -1.57 -2.46 28.82
CA GLU A 389 -2.97 -2.05 28.66
C GLU A 389 -3.08 -0.57 28.23
N LEU A 390 -2.31 0.33 28.88
CA LEU A 390 -2.33 1.76 28.56
C LEU A 390 -1.92 2.06 27.12
N ILE A 391 -0.79 1.48 26.65
CA ILE A 391 -0.35 1.68 25.27
C ILE A 391 -1.33 1.05 24.27
N LEU A 392 -1.94 -0.07 24.62
CA LEU A 392 -2.93 -0.74 23.79
C LEU A 392 -4.19 0.11 23.60
N ILE A 393 -4.76 0.64 24.67
CA ILE A 393 -5.96 1.50 24.57
C ILE A 393 -5.64 2.81 23.86
N ALA A 394 -4.48 3.43 24.13
CA ALA A 394 -4.05 4.63 23.40
C ALA A 394 -3.88 4.35 21.90
N SER A 395 -3.23 3.24 21.54
CA SER A 395 -3.04 2.86 20.13
C SER A 395 -4.35 2.53 19.40
N LEU A 396 -5.35 1.93 20.06
CA LEU A 396 -6.65 1.67 19.42
C LEU A 396 -7.42 2.97 19.15
N LEU A 397 -7.23 3.98 20.01
CA LEU A 397 -8.00 5.23 19.98
C LEU A 397 -7.27 6.39 19.30
N HIS A 398 -5.97 6.29 18.97
CA HIS A 398 -5.17 7.43 18.51
C HIS A 398 -5.69 8.12 17.24
N ASP A 399 -6.39 7.37 16.39
CA ASP A 399 -7.00 7.83 15.15
C ASP A 399 -8.53 7.85 15.19
N TYR A 400 -9.14 7.63 16.37
CA TYR A 400 -10.59 7.57 16.48
C TYR A 400 -11.22 8.95 16.30
N ASP A 401 -11.62 9.23 15.05
CA ASP A 401 -12.27 10.47 14.64
C ASP A 401 -13.54 10.17 13.82
N PRO A 402 -14.74 10.25 14.42
CA PRO A 402 -16.00 9.98 13.72
C PRO A 402 -16.34 10.99 12.62
N ALA A 403 -15.61 12.12 12.57
CA ALA A 403 -15.78 13.16 11.56
C ALA A 403 -14.73 13.06 10.43
N GLN A 404 -13.80 12.12 10.47
CA GLN A 404 -12.71 11.99 9.49
C GLN A 404 -13.25 11.96 8.06
N ALA A 405 -14.25 11.10 7.79
CA ALA A 405 -14.82 10.94 6.45
C ALA A 405 -15.58 12.18 5.95
N TYR A 406 -15.96 13.11 6.84
CA TYR A 406 -16.75 14.31 6.54
C TYR A 406 -15.93 15.60 6.59
N SER A 407 -14.64 15.51 6.94
CA SER A 407 -13.74 16.65 7.08
C SER A 407 -13.32 17.33 5.76
N SER A 408 -13.96 16.96 4.63
CA SER A 408 -13.79 17.68 3.37
C SER A 408 -14.31 19.10 3.49
N ALA A 409 -13.39 20.07 3.49
CA ALA A 409 -13.62 21.50 3.35
C ALA A 409 -14.65 22.09 4.35
N GLU A 410 -14.34 22.08 5.64
CA GLU A 410 -14.77 23.21 6.46
C GLU A 410 -14.08 24.48 5.90
N ASP A 411 -14.87 25.44 5.44
CA ASP A 411 -14.48 26.81 5.02
C ASP A 411 -13.96 27.06 3.59
N GLY A 412 -14.27 26.19 2.62
CA GLY A 412 -14.02 26.51 1.19
C GLY A 412 -12.54 26.53 0.78
N ASP A 413 -11.63 26.14 1.68
CA ASP A 413 -10.23 25.95 1.37
C ASP A 413 -10.01 24.53 0.85
N ILE A 414 -9.65 24.41 -0.43
CA ILE A 414 -9.48 23.15 -1.18
C ILE A 414 -8.24 22.34 -0.67
N LYS A 415 -7.60 22.77 0.42
CA LYS A 415 -6.26 22.33 0.86
C LYS A 415 -6.17 21.79 2.30
N ALA A 416 -7.26 21.58 3.02
CA ALA A 416 -7.18 20.99 4.37
C ALA A 416 -6.99 19.46 4.28
N PRO A 417 -5.92 18.86 4.85
CA PRO A 417 -5.68 17.41 4.82
C PRO A 417 -6.88 16.62 5.33
N LYS A 418 -7.19 15.56 4.58
CA LYS A 418 -8.13 14.51 4.94
C LYS A 418 -7.45 13.65 6.01
N GLY A 419 -8.22 13.00 6.87
CA GLY A 419 -7.66 12.17 7.93
C GLY A 419 -7.92 12.66 9.35
N PRO A 420 -7.62 11.82 10.36
CA PRO A 420 -7.84 12.15 11.76
C PRO A 420 -6.95 13.31 12.18
N LYS A 421 -7.45 14.12 13.12
CA LYS A 421 -6.65 15.14 13.79
C LYS A 421 -6.64 14.82 15.27
N VAL A 422 -5.47 14.78 15.89
CA VAL A 422 -5.32 14.50 17.33
C VAL A 422 -6.23 15.38 18.19
N THR A 423 -6.43 16.66 17.82
CA THR A 423 -7.38 17.55 18.51
C THR A 423 -8.83 17.06 18.43
N ARG A 424 -9.29 16.58 17.27
CA ARG A 424 -10.64 16.03 17.09
C ARG A 424 -10.78 14.68 17.77
N THR A 425 -9.78 13.82 17.64
CA THR A 425 -9.70 12.54 18.35
C THR A 425 -9.86 12.74 19.86
N ILE A 426 -9.03 13.60 20.47
CA ILE A 426 -9.10 13.91 21.90
C ILE A 426 -10.46 14.51 22.27
N ASN A 427 -10.98 15.45 21.48
CA ASN A 427 -12.28 16.04 21.75
C ASN A 427 -13.40 14.98 21.77
N GLU A 428 -13.39 14.03 20.83
CA GLU A 428 -14.38 12.97 20.79
C GLU A 428 -14.20 11.97 21.94
N ILE A 429 -12.97 11.58 22.26
CA ILE A 429 -12.66 10.69 23.38
C ILE A 429 -13.11 11.31 24.71
N CYS A 430 -12.87 12.62 24.91
CA CYS A 430 -13.33 13.38 26.07
C CYS A 430 -14.86 13.52 26.13
N LYS A 431 -15.49 13.75 24.98
CA LYS A 431 -16.95 13.95 24.87
C LYS A 431 -17.70 12.64 25.14
N THR A 432 -17.26 11.56 24.53
CA THR A 432 -17.85 10.23 24.72
C THR A 432 -17.47 9.63 26.06
N LYS A 433 -16.29 9.99 26.61
CA LYS A 433 -15.70 9.36 27.80
C LYS A 433 -15.49 7.85 27.64
N ILE A 434 -15.21 7.39 26.42
CA ILE A 434 -15.06 5.96 26.10
C ILE A 434 -13.95 5.29 26.91
N HIS A 435 -12.82 5.98 27.07
CA HIS A 435 -11.68 5.53 27.86
C HIS A 435 -11.97 5.49 29.38
N ASP A 436 -12.71 6.47 29.91
CA ASP A 436 -13.17 6.44 31.32
C ASP A 436 -14.09 5.23 31.57
N ALA A 437 -15.04 4.99 30.67
CA ALA A 437 -15.94 3.83 30.73
C ALA A 437 -15.16 2.52 30.69
N TYR A 438 -14.19 2.40 29.77
CA TYR A 438 -13.34 1.22 29.65
C TYR A 438 -12.62 0.85 30.96
N PHE A 439 -12.04 1.85 31.65
CA PHE A 439 -11.28 1.59 32.88
C PHE A 439 -12.16 1.41 34.13
N THR A 440 -13.40 1.87 34.12
CA THR A 440 -14.26 1.90 35.33
C THR A 440 -15.41 0.90 35.32
N MET A 441 -15.90 0.50 34.15
CA MET A 441 -17.05 -0.41 34.02
C MET A 441 -16.61 -1.88 33.98
N ASN A 442 -17.44 -2.75 34.52
CA ASN A 442 -17.34 -4.19 34.25
C ASN A 442 -17.86 -4.50 32.84
N ARG A 443 -17.68 -5.74 32.40
CA ARG A 443 -18.10 -6.19 31.06
C ARG A 443 -19.54 -5.85 30.70
N ILE A 444 -20.50 -6.12 31.60
CA ILE A 444 -21.93 -5.96 31.32
C ILE A 444 -22.26 -4.48 31.15
N ASP A 445 -21.81 -3.66 32.10
CA ASP A 445 -22.05 -2.21 32.07
C ASP A 445 -21.37 -1.56 30.84
N PHE A 446 -20.18 -2.04 30.47
CA PHE A 446 -19.45 -1.53 29.31
C PHE A 446 -20.08 -1.96 27.98
N GLU A 447 -20.67 -3.15 27.91
CA GLU A 447 -21.46 -3.59 26.76
C GLU A 447 -22.72 -2.73 26.60
N ASP A 448 -23.44 -2.50 27.69
CA ASP A 448 -24.65 -1.67 27.72
C ASP A 448 -24.36 -0.20 27.37
N TYR A 449 -23.18 0.31 27.74
CA TYR A 449 -22.72 1.65 27.36
C TYR A 449 -22.71 1.90 25.84
N PHE A 450 -22.64 0.85 25.01
CA PHE A 450 -22.67 0.97 23.55
C PHE A 450 -23.99 0.59 22.88
N ARG A 451 -25.03 0.21 23.64
CA ARG A 451 -26.31 -0.27 23.10
C ARG A 451 -27.30 0.86 22.87
N GLU A 452 -27.81 0.98 21.64
CA GLU A 452 -28.92 1.88 21.35
C GLU A 452 -30.26 1.16 21.58
N TYR A 453 -31.01 1.60 22.59
CA TYR A 453 -32.35 1.09 22.89
C TYR A 453 -33.42 1.82 22.06
N LYS A 454 -33.99 1.14 21.07
CA LYS A 454 -35.19 1.58 20.33
C LYS A 454 -36.47 1.22 21.10
N PRO A 455 -37.64 1.84 20.83
CA PRO A 455 -38.85 1.65 21.63
C PRO A 455 -39.30 0.17 21.75
N VAL A 456 -39.99 -0.10 22.87
CA VAL A 456 -40.32 -1.32 23.66
C VAL A 456 -40.33 -2.71 23.01
N LEU A 457 -40.34 -2.87 21.68
CA LEU A 457 -40.41 -4.17 21.00
C LEU A 457 -39.30 -4.43 19.96
N SER A 458 -38.35 -3.50 19.77
CA SER A 458 -37.20 -3.74 18.89
C SER A 458 -35.99 -4.23 19.69
N PRO A 459 -35.21 -5.21 19.18
CA PRO A 459 -33.93 -5.55 19.79
C PRO A 459 -33.02 -4.31 19.79
N ALA A 460 -32.21 -4.16 20.85
CA ALA A 460 -31.22 -3.09 20.93
C ALA A 460 -30.23 -3.20 19.77
N ILE A 461 -29.80 -2.05 19.24
CA ILE A 461 -28.74 -2.03 18.23
C ILE A 461 -27.41 -2.02 18.97
N GLU A 462 -26.69 -3.13 18.89
CA GLU A 462 -25.39 -3.29 19.53
C GLU A 462 -24.34 -2.36 18.89
N PHE A 463 -23.45 -1.82 19.74
CA PHE A 463 -22.29 -1.04 19.33
C PHE A 463 -22.63 0.20 18.48
N ALA A 464 -23.82 0.77 18.69
CA ALA A 464 -24.38 1.77 17.80
C ALA A 464 -23.96 3.20 18.16
N THR A 465 -23.82 3.48 19.44
CA THR A 465 -23.55 4.81 19.99
C THR A 465 -22.77 4.67 21.30
N THR A 466 -22.48 5.78 21.97
CA THR A 466 -21.90 5.81 23.32
C THR A 466 -22.87 6.49 24.28
N HIS A 467 -22.93 6.04 25.53
CA HIS A 467 -23.79 6.59 26.59
C HIS A 467 -22.96 7.19 27.75
N PRO A 468 -22.28 8.34 27.55
CA PRO A 468 -21.48 9.01 28.61
C PRO A 468 -22.25 9.27 29.90
N GLU A 469 -23.57 9.37 29.85
CA GLU A 469 -24.46 9.54 30.99
C GLU A 469 -24.46 8.35 31.97
N TYR A 470 -23.97 7.17 31.56
CA TYR A 470 -23.80 6.02 32.47
C TYR A 470 -22.65 6.23 33.46
N LEU A 471 -21.74 7.17 33.19
CA LEU A 471 -20.69 7.57 34.13
C LEU A 471 -21.24 8.61 35.11
N LYS A 472 -21.08 8.35 36.41
CA LYS A 472 -21.55 9.27 37.45
C LYS A 472 -20.81 10.61 37.37
N PRO A 473 -21.50 11.77 37.41
CA PRO A 473 -20.84 13.09 37.33
C PRO A 473 -19.81 13.36 38.42
N GLU A 474 -19.97 12.72 39.59
CA GLU A 474 -19.10 12.87 40.77
C GLU A 474 -17.84 11.98 40.70
N GLN A 475 -17.79 11.04 39.76
CA GLN A 475 -16.68 10.10 39.62
C GLN A 475 -15.47 10.84 39.05
N LYS A 476 -14.37 10.85 39.82
CA LYS A 476 -13.10 11.40 39.33
C LYS A 476 -12.63 10.61 38.12
N LYS A 477 -12.03 11.34 37.18
CA LYS A 477 -11.40 10.75 35.99
C LYS A 477 -10.30 9.75 36.41
N PRO A 478 -10.27 8.54 35.85
CA PRO A 478 -9.20 7.58 36.12
C PRO A 478 -7.83 8.14 35.73
N ILE A 479 -6.78 7.76 36.47
CA ILE A 479 -5.40 8.17 36.14
C ILE A 479 -5.01 7.58 34.78
N GLU A 480 -5.41 6.34 34.53
CA GLU A 480 -5.21 5.62 33.27
C GLU A 480 -5.75 6.40 32.08
N SER A 481 -6.92 7.02 32.24
CA SER A 481 -7.53 7.85 31.20
C SER A 481 -6.70 9.08 30.84
N ILE A 482 -6.14 9.75 31.85
CA ILE A 482 -5.26 10.92 31.66
C ILE A 482 -3.97 10.50 30.94
N ILE A 483 -3.42 9.33 31.28
CA ILE A 483 -2.26 8.76 30.59
C ILE A 483 -2.60 8.49 29.12
N VAL A 484 -3.72 7.83 28.83
CA VAL A 484 -4.16 7.55 27.45
C VAL A 484 -4.26 8.84 26.62
N GLU A 485 -4.84 9.89 27.17
CA GLU A 485 -4.89 11.20 26.48
C GLU A 485 -3.52 11.79 26.23
N ALA A 486 -2.60 11.71 27.20
CA ALA A 486 -1.23 12.16 27.02
C ALA A 486 -0.52 11.38 25.90
N LEU A 487 -0.69 10.06 25.87
CA LEU A 487 -0.13 9.20 24.82
C LEU A 487 -0.67 9.57 23.43
N ILE A 488 -1.97 9.85 23.30
CA ILE A 488 -2.58 10.28 22.02
C ILE A 488 -2.08 11.68 21.61
N TRP A 489 -1.93 12.63 22.54
CA TRP A 489 -1.32 13.93 22.19
C TRP A 489 0.10 13.81 21.63
N ARG A 490 0.82 12.73 21.99
CA ARG A 490 2.19 12.47 21.54
C ARG A 490 2.28 11.97 20.09
N THR A 491 1.18 11.47 19.50
CA THR A 491 1.16 10.93 18.13
C THR A 491 1.03 12.02 17.06
N ASP A 492 0.70 13.26 17.42
CA ASP A 492 0.53 14.36 16.46
C ASP A 492 1.80 14.61 15.64
N PHE A 493 1.78 14.37 14.33
CA PHE A 493 2.99 14.39 13.50
C PHE A 493 3.16 15.71 12.71
N PRO A 494 4.40 16.22 12.54
CA PRO A 494 5.59 15.90 13.31
C PRO A 494 5.56 16.59 14.67
N TYR A 495 5.52 15.82 15.76
CA TYR A 495 5.26 16.29 17.13
C TYR A 495 6.10 17.49 17.55
N LEU A 496 7.40 17.47 17.21
CA LEU A 496 8.34 18.55 17.54
C LEU A 496 7.98 19.91 16.90
N LYS A 497 7.14 19.94 15.87
CA LYS A 497 6.63 21.17 15.25
C LYS A 497 5.26 21.59 15.80
N GLN A 498 4.55 20.72 16.53
CA GLN A 498 3.19 20.93 17.02
C GLN A 498 3.17 21.57 18.41
N LYS A 499 3.31 22.91 18.47
CA LYS A 499 3.35 23.66 19.75
C LYS A 499 2.13 23.44 20.65
N HIS A 500 0.93 23.31 20.06
CA HIS A 500 -0.29 23.09 20.84
C HIS A 500 -0.26 21.72 21.54
N SER A 501 0.07 20.68 20.78
CA SER A 501 0.13 19.29 21.25
C SER A 501 1.23 19.10 22.29
N GLN A 502 2.40 19.72 22.08
CA GLN A 502 3.47 19.78 23.09
C GLN A 502 3.01 20.42 24.40
N LYS A 503 2.30 21.55 24.32
CA LYS A 503 1.76 22.22 25.51
C LYS A 503 0.74 21.34 26.24
N ARG A 504 -0.18 20.70 25.51
CA ARG A 504 -1.19 19.80 26.10
C ARG A 504 -0.55 18.58 26.75
N PHE A 505 0.39 17.94 26.07
CA PHE A 505 1.15 16.82 26.61
C PHE A 505 1.87 17.20 27.91
N THR A 506 2.58 18.33 27.92
CA THR A 506 3.31 18.81 29.11
C THR A 506 2.36 19.12 30.28
N GLN A 507 1.18 19.67 30.00
CA GLN A 507 0.15 19.92 31.02
C GLN A 507 -0.36 18.63 31.66
N LEU A 508 -0.67 17.61 30.85
CA LEU A 508 -1.12 16.32 31.34
C LEU A 508 -0.02 15.60 32.13
N LEU A 509 1.23 15.67 31.68
CA LEU A 509 2.35 15.14 32.44
C LEU A 509 2.49 15.82 33.81
N ALA A 510 2.39 17.14 33.89
CA ALA A 510 2.43 17.84 35.18
C ALA A 510 1.27 17.44 36.11
N GLU A 511 0.08 17.18 35.56
CA GLU A 511 -1.04 16.64 36.33
C GLU A 511 -0.75 15.23 36.87
N LEU A 512 -0.15 14.37 36.04
CA LEU A 512 0.22 13.00 36.40
C LEU A 512 1.35 12.97 37.45
N GLU A 513 2.32 13.90 37.37
CA GLU A 513 3.38 14.07 38.37
C GLU A 513 2.80 14.36 39.74
N ASN A 514 1.83 15.28 39.81
CA ASN A 514 1.13 15.64 41.05
C ASN A 514 0.33 14.47 41.63
N GLN A 515 0.00 13.45 40.81
CA GLN A 515 -0.69 12.24 41.22
C GLN A 515 0.28 11.07 41.50
N GLY A 516 1.59 11.30 41.42
CA GLY A 516 2.64 10.34 41.79
C GLY A 516 3.06 9.37 40.68
N GLU A 517 2.69 9.63 39.42
CA GLU A 517 3.09 8.78 38.29
C GLU A 517 4.51 9.09 37.78
N ASP A 518 5.17 8.10 37.20
CA ASP A 518 6.53 8.22 36.65
C ASP A 518 6.51 8.84 35.25
N LEU A 519 6.89 10.12 35.15
CA LEU A 519 6.84 10.88 33.92
C LEU A 519 7.73 10.32 32.82
N ASP A 520 8.97 9.96 33.16
CA ASP A 520 9.93 9.45 32.20
C ASP A 520 9.46 8.10 31.62
N LYS A 521 8.81 7.28 32.45
CA LYS A 521 8.20 6.02 32.01
C LYS A 521 7.05 6.27 31.04
N ILE A 522 6.15 7.20 31.36
CA ILE A 522 5.03 7.58 30.47
C ILE A 522 5.54 8.19 29.16
N GLN A 523 6.56 9.04 29.22
CA GLN A 523 7.22 9.58 28.03
C GLN A 523 7.81 8.48 27.16
N SER A 524 8.44 7.46 27.77
CA SER A 524 8.98 6.30 27.05
C SER A 524 7.87 5.51 26.35
N ILE A 525 6.72 5.30 27.00
CA ILE A 525 5.55 4.65 26.38
C ILE A 525 5.03 5.49 25.21
N GLY A 526 4.92 6.81 25.38
CA GLY A 526 4.49 7.73 24.32
C GLY A 526 5.44 7.78 23.12
N GLU A 527 6.74 7.69 23.37
CA GLU A 527 7.75 7.57 22.30
C GLU A 527 7.61 6.23 21.56
N ILE A 528 7.41 5.11 22.25
CA ILE A 528 7.22 3.80 21.64
C ILE A 528 5.93 3.75 20.80
N LEU A 529 4.83 4.34 21.28
CA LEU A 529 3.59 4.46 20.51
C LEU A 529 3.81 5.28 19.23
N TRP A 530 4.47 6.43 19.36
CA TRP A 530 4.79 7.31 18.22
C TRP A 530 5.69 6.60 17.19
N LEU A 531 6.70 5.84 17.65
CA LEU A 531 7.55 5.04 16.76
C LEU A 531 6.77 3.90 16.10
N SER A 532 5.86 3.25 16.83
CA SER A 532 5.04 2.16 16.32
C SER A 532 4.12 2.65 15.20
N ASP A 533 3.40 3.75 15.43
CA ASP A 533 2.50 4.37 14.44
C ASP A 533 3.23 4.75 13.14
N LEU A 534 4.38 5.43 13.26
CA LEU A 534 5.14 5.88 12.09
C LEU A 534 5.85 4.74 11.34
N SER A 535 6.21 3.65 12.02
CA SER A 535 6.97 2.55 11.41
C SER A 535 6.11 1.40 10.91
N VAL A 536 4.87 1.25 11.42
CA VAL A 536 4.07 0.04 11.19
C VAL A 536 3.85 -0.24 9.72
N THR A 537 3.52 0.78 8.92
CA THR A 537 3.31 0.63 7.47
C THR A 537 4.49 -0.04 6.76
N TYR A 538 5.72 0.24 7.19
CA TYR A 538 6.93 -0.30 6.59
C TYR A 538 7.34 -1.64 7.19
N MET A 539 7.01 -1.89 8.46
CA MET A 539 7.28 -3.16 9.13
C MET A 539 6.24 -4.23 8.83
N SER A 540 5.00 -3.84 8.53
CA SER A 540 3.88 -4.77 8.27
C SER A 540 3.80 -5.22 6.83
N SER A 541 4.43 -4.48 5.90
CA SER A 541 4.20 -4.61 4.46
C SER A 541 5.39 -5.20 3.70
N ASP A 542 5.12 -5.74 2.52
CA ASP A 542 6.11 -5.90 1.45
C ASP A 542 6.33 -4.56 0.70
N PRO A 543 7.35 -4.45 -0.17
CA PRO A 543 7.71 -3.19 -0.83
C PRO A 543 6.57 -2.52 -1.59
N ILE A 544 5.75 -3.34 -2.22
CA ILE A 544 4.69 -2.87 -3.10
C ILE A 544 3.50 -2.41 -2.28
N ARG A 545 3.13 -3.19 -1.26
CA ARG A 545 2.09 -2.82 -0.31
C ARG A 545 2.46 -1.56 0.48
N ALA A 546 3.74 -1.42 0.86
CA ALA A 546 4.23 -0.20 1.51
C ALA A 546 4.10 1.02 0.58
N TRP A 547 4.45 0.89 -0.70
CA TRP A 547 4.28 1.96 -1.69
C TRP A 547 2.81 2.39 -1.85
N ASP A 548 1.90 1.42 -1.99
CA ASP A 548 0.45 1.68 -2.10
C ASP A 548 -0.07 2.47 -0.89
N ARG A 549 0.28 2.03 0.33
CA ARG A 549 -0.12 2.71 1.57
C ARG A 549 0.50 4.10 1.69
N VAL A 550 1.77 4.27 1.35
CA VAL A 550 2.42 5.60 1.31
C VAL A 550 1.73 6.51 0.32
N SER A 551 1.36 6.00 -0.87
CA SER A 551 0.60 6.79 -1.84
C SER A 551 -0.74 7.25 -1.25
N ASN A 552 -1.48 6.36 -0.60
CA ASN A 552 -2.77 6.68 0.02
C ASN A 552 -2.62 7.70 1.15
N LEU A 553 -1.56 7.59 1.97
CA LEU A 553 -1.22 8.60 2.98
C LEU A 553 -0.96 9.97 2.34
N TYR A 554 -0.26 10.00 1.21
CA TYR A 554 0.04 11.26 0.51
C TYR A 554 -1.22 11.88 -0.07
N ASP A 555 -2.14 11.09 -0.60
CA ASP A 555 -3.43 11.58 -1.07
C ASP A 555 -4.26 12.16 0.07
N GLU A 556 -4.28 11.45 1.19
CA GLU A 556 -4.96 11.88 2.41
C GLU A 556 -4.39 13.24 2.91
N LEU A 557 -3.07 13.41 2.82
CA LEU A 557 -2.38 14.66 3.18
C LEU A 557 -2.37 15.73 2.07
N TYR A 558 -2.98 15.47 0.90
CA TYR A 558 -2.86 16.30 -0.32
C TYR A 558 -1.42 16.64 -0.72
N LEU A 559 -0.49 15.71 -0.46
CA LEU A 559 0.89 15.82 -0.89
C LEU A 559 1.06 15.27 -2.33
N PRO A 560 1.92 15.88 -3.16
CA PRO A 560 2.17 15.34 -4.50
C PRO A 560 2.79 13.94 -4.42
N ARG A 561 2.12 12.92 -4.97
CA ARG A 561 2.63 11.53 -5.03
C ARG A 561 4.05 11.42 -5.64
N VAL A 562 4.41 12.33 -6.55
CA VAL A 562 5.76 12.38 -7.16
C VAL A 562 6.88 12.65 -6.15
N GLU A 563 6.55 13.16 -4.97
CA GLU A 563 7.49 13.39 -3.87
C GLU A 563 7.51 12.25 -2.86
N ALA A 564 6.61 11.27 -2.98
CA ALA A 564 6.48 10.20 -2.00
C ALA A 564 7.76 9.39 -1.84
N VAL A 565 8.41 9.03 -2.95
CA VAL A 565 9.67 8.24 -2.89
C VAL A 565 10.76 8.99 -2.15
N SER A 566 11.03 10.24 -2.56
CA SER A 566 12.15 11.02 -2.03
C SER A 566 11.92 11.47 -0.60
N ARG A 567 10.68 11.84 -0.24
CA ARG A 567 10.33 12.19 1.13
C ARG A 567 10.28 10.96 2.04
N THR A 568 9.85 9.81 1.55
CA THR A 568 9.88 8.55 2.33
C THR A 568 11.32 8.07 2.53
N ASP A 569 12.21 8.19 1.53
CA ASP A 569 13.65 7.91 1.68
C ASP A 569 14.31 8.86 2.71
N ALA A 570 13.97 10.15 2.67
CA ALA A 570 14.40 11.12 3.69
C ALA A 570 13.85 10.76 5.08
N PHE A 571 12.55 10.41 5.18
CA PHE A 571 11.94 9.92 6.41
C PHE A 571 12.69 8.71 6.96
N PHE A 572 13.00 7.71 6.13
CA PHE A 572 13.77 6.56 6.57
C PHE A 572 15.15 6.94 7.08
N SER A 573 15.83 7.86 6.40
CA SER A 573 17.15 8.33 6.83
C SER A 573 17.09 9.02 8.19
N ASP A 574 16.13 9.92 8.38
CA ASP A 574 15.92 10.61 9.66
C ASP A 574 15.46 9.66 10.78
N PHE A 575 14.55 8.74 10.46
CA PHE A 575 13.95 7.80 11.40
C PHE A 575 14.94 6.70 11.79
N ALA A 576 15.77 6.22 10.86
CA ALA A 576 16.82 5.26 11.12
C ALA A 576 17.91 5.83 12.04
N GLU A 577 18.04 7.15 12.16
CA GLU A 577 18.97 7.80 13.09
C GLU A 577 18.43 7.92 14.53
N ASN A 578 17.14 7.65 14.76
CA ASN A 578 16.55 7.70 16.11
C ASN A 578 17.13 6.60 17.03
N ASP A 579 17.77 7.00 18.13
CA ASP A 579 18.44 6.08 19.06
C ASP A 579 17.47 5.12 19.76
N SER A 580 16.30 5.61 20.20
CA SER A 580 15.27 4.78 20.81
C SER A 580 14.79 3.68 19.86
N PHE A 581 14.55 4.04 18.60
CA PHE A 581 14.16 3.09 17.57
C PHE A 581 15.25 2.04 17.31
N LYS A 582 16.52 2.45 17.19
CA LYS A 582 17.67 1.53 17.03
C LYS A 582 17.77 0.55 18.20
N GLU A 583 17.56 1.00 19.43
CA GLU A 583 17.57 0.15 20.62
C GLU A 583 16.41 -0.86 20.60
N LEU A 584 15.18 -0.40 20.34
CA LEU A 584 13.97 -1.23 20.34
C LEU A 584 14.01 -2.33 19.29
N ILE A 585 14.37 -2.01 18.04
CA ILE A 585 14.40 -3.03 16.98
C ILE A 585 15.54 -4.03 17.19
N ARG A 586 16.60 -3.68 17.93
CA ARG A 586 17.71 -4.59 18.28
C ARG A 586 17.39 -5.47 19.49
N ASP A 587 16.28 -5.24 20.18
CA ASP A 587 15.85 -6.12 21.26
C ASP A 587 15.67 -7.55 20.76
N ARG A 588 16.19 -8.52 21.52
CA ARG A 588 16.19 -9.94 21.13
C ARG A 588 14.78 -10.53 21.04
N HIS A 589 13.79 -9.93 21.69
CA HIS A 589 12.40 -10.39 21.67
C HIS A 589 11.57 -9.67 20.60
N PHE A 590 12.11 -8.60 19.99
CA PHE A 590 11.44 -7.96 18.86
C PHE A 590 11.45 -8.91 17.64
N PRO A 591 10.31 -9.17 16.98
CA PRO A 591 10.23 -10.16 15.91
C PRO A 591 11.20 -9.89 14.74
N ASP A 592 12.03 -10.88 14.39
CA ASP A 592 13.04 -10.78 13.32
C ASP A 592 12.43 -10.35 11.97
N ILE A 593 11.21 -10.84 11.66
CA ILE A 593 10.54 -10.58 10.39
C ILE A 593 10.24 -9.09 10.16
N PHE A 594 9.90 -8.34 11.22
CA PHE A 594 9.66 -6.90 11.11
C PHE A 594 10.95 -6.14 10.85
N ARG A 595 12.08 -6.56 11.42
CA ARG A 595 13.40 -5.99 11.09
C ARG A 595 13.79 -6.26 9.63
N GLN A 596 13.56 -7.50 9.17
CA GLN A 596 13.84 -7.88 7.78
C GLN A 596 13.01 -7.06 6.80
N ARG A 597 11.72 -6.87 7.10
CA ARG A 597 10.83 -6.00 6.31
C ARG A 597 11.32 -4.57 6.31
N TRP A 598 11.54 -3.96 7.48
CA TRP A 598 12.06 -2.60 7.57
C TRP A 598 13.27 -2.37 6.66
N ASN A 599 14.27 -3.26 6.74
CA ASN A 599 15.48 -3.16 5.91
C ASN A 599 15.18 -3.32 4.40
N MET A 600 14.31 -4.27 4.03
CA MET A 600 13.90 -4.49 2.64
C MET A 600 13.15 -3.29 2.08
N ILE A 601 12.22 -2.71 2.84
CA ILE A 601 11.46 -1.52 2.43
C ILE A 601 12.36 -0.31 2.34
N TYR A 602 13.25 -0.10 3.33
CA TYR A 602 14.24 0.96 3.28
C TYR A 602 15.08 0.86 2.00
N GLN A 603 15.63 -0.32 1.72
CA GLN A 603 16.38 -0.55 0.49
C GLN A 603 15.53 -0.26 -0.76
N PHE A 604 14.27 -0.71 -0.78
CA PHE A 604 13.37 -0.48 -1.89
C PHE A 604 13.11 1.01 -2.18
N PHE A 605 12.77 1.80 -1.17
CA PHE A 605 12.55 3.25 -1.35
C PHE A 605 13.86 3.99 -1.67
N HIS A 606 14.96 3.60 -1.02
CA HIS A 606 16.26 4.20 -1.26
C HIS A 606 16.78 3.91 -2.68
N GLU A 607 16.63 2.68 -3.17
CA GLU A 607 16.99 2.30 -4.54
C GLU A 607 15.98 2.80 -5.59
N GLY A 608 14.71 2.92 -5.21
CA GLY A 608 13.65 3.47 -6.04
C GLY A 608 13.76 4.99 -6.23
N ASN A 609 14.49 5.70 -5.36
CA ASN A 609 14.70 7.14 -5.47
C ASN A 609 15.58 7.47 -6.70
N PRO A 610 15.05 8.19 -7.72
CA PRO A 610 15.81 8.50 -8.92
C PRO A 610 17.07 9.36 -8.64
N SER A 611 17.08 10.17 -7.57
CA SER A 611 18.29 10.91 -7.14
C SER A 611 19.40 9.99 -6.65
N THR A 612 19.06 8.89 -5.98
CA THR A 612 20.02 7.86 -5.53
C THR A 612 20.60 7.12 -6.73
N GLN A 613 19.75 6.74 -7.70
CA GLN A 613 20.20 6.12 -8.94
C GLN A 613 21.11 7.04 -9.75
N LEU A 614 20.73 8.31 -9.90
CA LEU A 614 21.55 9.34 -10.55
C LEU A 614 22.92 9.50 -9.86
N SER A 615 22.94 9.58 -8.52
CA SER A 615 24.18 9.70 -7.75
C SER A 615 25.09 8.48 -7.91
N ARG A 616 24.53 7.26 -7.92
CA ARG A 616 25.27 6.02 -8.18
C ARG A 616 25.84 6.01 -9.60
N THR A 617 25.05 6.39 -10.60
CA THR A 617 25.48 6.48 -12.00
C THR A 617 26.62 7.49 -12.15
N ILE A 618 26.52 8.68 -11.54
CA ILE A 618 27.62 9.66 -11.54
C ILE A 618 28.87 9.06 -10.89
N SER A 619 28.75 8.43 -9.71
CA SER A 619 29.88 7.82 -9.01
C SER A 619 30.56 6.71 -9.82
N MET A 620 29.78 5.86 -10.50
CA MET A 620 30.30 4.81 -11.38
C MET A 620 30.94 5.40 -12.63
N ALA A 621 30.29 6.36 -13.28
CA ALA A 621 30.80 7.02 -14.47
C ALA A 621 32.15 7.69 -14.21
N ARG A 622 32.31 8.37 -13.06
CA ARG A 622 33.59 8.98 -12.66
C ARG A 622 34.74 8.00 -12.45
N LYS A 623 34.45 6.70 -12.24
CA LYS A 623 35.50 5.66 -12.14
C LYS A 623 35.97 5.17 -13.50
N LEU A 624 35.15 5.33 -14.55
CA LEU A 624 35.34 4.70 -15.86
C LEU A 624 35.61 5.72 -16.98
N TYR A 625 35.11 6.95 -16.84
CA TYR A 625 35.14 7.98 -17.87
C TYR A 625 35.88 9.23 -17.40
N ILE A 626 36.43 9.99 -18.35
CA ILE A 626 37.28 11.16 -18.08
C ILE A 626 36.44 12.34 -17.56
N LYS A 627 35.19 12.46 -18.05
CA LYS A 627 34.24 13.50 -17.67
C LYS A 627 32.83 12.94 -17.52
N VAL A 628 32.03 13.57 -16.66
CA VAL A 628 30.59 13.32 -16.52
C VAL A 628 29.82 14.59 -16.86
N ASN A 629 29.00 14.50 -17.89
CA ASN A 629 28.24 15.62 -18.44
C ASN A 629 26.74 15.38 -18.25
N ILE A 630 25.97 16.41 -17.93
CA ILE A 630 24.51 16.31 -17.75
C ILE A 630 23.79 17.28 -18.68
N GLU A 631 22.88 16.76 -19.50
CA GLU A 631 21.88 17.57 -20.19
C GLU A 631 20.65 17.77 -19.29
N ILE A 632 20.32 19.03 -19.06
CA ILE A 632 19.18 19.47 -18.25
C ILE A 632 18.03 19.78 -19.20
N HIS A 633 16.82 19.30 -18.87
CA HIS A 633 15.62 19.52 -19.68
C HIS A 633 15.73 18.91 -21.08
N MET A 634 16.19 17.66 -21.15
CA MET A 634 16.20 16.90 -22.40
C MET A 634 14.77 16.81 -22.94
N SER A 635 14.56 17.42 -24.10
CA SER A 635 13.33 17.35 -24.87
C SER A 635 13.38 16.28 -25.95
N ARG A 636 14.55 16.05 -26.55
CA ARG A 636 14.78 15.02 -27.56
C ARG A 636 16.13 14.35 -27.42
N TYR A 637 16.16 13.02 -27.50
CA TYR A 637 17.35 12.21 -27.18
C TYR A 637 18.45 12.26 -28.24
N GLU A 638 18.12 12.60 -29.49
CA GLU A 638 19.06 12.55 -30.61
C GLU A 638 20.23 13.52 -30.43
N ALA A 639 20.03 14.59 -29.64
CA ALA A 639 21.06 15.59 -29.33
C ALA A 639 22.21 14.93 -28.56
N LEU A 640 21.87 14.41 -27.40
CA LEU A 640 22.84 13.76 -26.54
C LEU A 640 23.39 12.47 -27.14
N LYS A 641 22.59 11.71 -27.90
CA LYS A 641 23.06 10.50 -28.59
C LYS A 641 24.24 10.82 -29.52
N GLU A 642 24.09 11.83 -30.38
CA GLU A 642 25.15 12.23 -31.30
C GLU A 642 26.40 12.72 -30.54
N ILE A 643 26.20 13.48 -29.47
CA ILE A 643 27.29 13.95 -28.62
C ILE A 643 28.02 12.77 -27.98
N ALA A 644 27.30 11.81 -27.40
CA ALA A 644 27.87 10.63 -26.76
C ALA A 644 28.69 9.77 -27.73
N VAL A 645 28.16 9.51 -28.93
CA VAL A 645 28.85 8.76 -30.00
C VAL A 645 30.16 9.43 -30.39
N ASN A 646 30.17 10.76 -30.51
CA ASN A 646 31.37 11.51 -30.88
C ASN A 646 32.38 11.68 -29.74
N ASN A 647 32.02 11.30 -28.51
CA ASN A 647 32.81 11.54 -27.30
C ASN A 647 32.92 10.29 -26.42
N TRP A 648 33.41 9.19 -27.00
CA TRP A 648 33.49 7.85 -26.39
C TRP A 648 34.20 7.78 -25.03
N ALA A 649 35.12 8.70 -24.72
CA ALA A 649 35.87 8.72 -23.46
C ALA A 649 35.16 9.48 -22.32
N GLU A 650 33.99 10.06 -22.59
CA GLU A 650 33.20 10.86 -21.65
C GLU A 650 31.81 10.26 -21.47
N TYR A 651 31.20 10.50 -20.32
CA TYR A 651 29.88 9.99 -19.97
C TYR A 651 28.82 11.09 -20.01
N PHE A 652 27.64 10.77 -20.56
CA PHE A 652 26.55 11.73 -20.74
C PHE A 652 25.28 11.26 -20.03
N ILE A 653 24.60 12.18 -19.34
CA ILE A 653 23.36 11.90 -18.62
C ILE A 653 22.29 12.86 -19.09
N ALA A 654 21.19 12.35 -19.62
CA ALA A 654 20.02 13.15 -19.95
C ALA A 654 19.03 13.18 -18.78
N ILE A 655 18.50 14.35 -18.44
CA ILE A 655 17.37 14.50 -17.51
C ILE A 655 16.21 15.20 -18.23
N GLY A 656 15.08 14.50 -18.38
CA GLY A 656 13.91 15.00 -19.11
C GLY A 656 12.60 14.82 -18.36
N LYS A 657 11.62 15.68 -18.65
CA LYS A 657 10.23 15.58 -18.13
C LYS A 657 9.31 14.80 -19.06
N ASP A 658 9.58 14.78 -20.37
CA ASP A 658 8.85 13.98 -21.35
C ASP A 658 9.29 12.52 -21.26
N GLN A 659 8.41 11.70 -20.72
CA GLN A 659 8.68 10.30 -20.45
C GLN A 659 8.81 9.46 -21.73
N LYS A 660 8.02 9.74 -22.77
CA LYS A 660 8.11 9.01 -24.04
C LYS A 660 9.49 9.20 -24.66
N GLU A 661 10.01 10.41 -24.60
CA GLU A 661 11.34 10.72 -25.10
C GLU A 661 12.44 10.14 -24.21
N VAL A 662 12.29 10.13 -22.88
CA VAL A 662 13.25 9.46 -21.97
C VAL A 662 13.30 7.95 -22.18
N LEU A 663 12.17 7.28 -22.42
CA LEU A 663 12.11 5.84 -22.69
C LEU A 663 12.77 5.50 -24.03
N LYS A 664 12.53 6.31 -25.08
CA LYS A 664 13.27 6.19 -26.35
C LYS A 664 14.76 6.38 -26.12
N ALA A 665 15.16 7.43 -25.40
CA ALA A 665 16.56 7.69 -25.04
C ALA A 665 17.20 6.48 -24.36
N LYS A 666 16.49 5.87 -23.39
CA LYS A 666 16.99 4.72 -22.64
C LYS A 666 17.23 3.51 -23.53
N SER A 667 16.33 3.24 -24.46
CA SER A 667 16.49 2.18 -25.45
C SER A 667 17.69 2.46 -26.37
N GLU A 668 17.77 3.68 -26.92
CA GLU A 668 18.77 4.08 -27.89
C GLU A 668 20.17 4.25 -27.30
N PHE A 669 20.27 4.59 -26.01
CA PHE A 669 21.53 4.68 -25.27
C PHE A 669 22.05 3.31 -24.84
N ALA A 670 21.16 2.33 -24.63
CA ALA A 670 21.57 0.95 -24.29
C ALA A 670 22.36 0.28 -25.43
N ASP A 671 22.12 0.72 -26.68
CA ASP A 671 22.79 0.21 -27.87
C ASP A 671 24.11 0.94 -28.21
N LEU A 672 24.55 1.90 -27.37
CA LEU A 672 25.82 2.61 -27.58
C LEU A 672 27.02 1.73 -27.22
N ASP A 673 28.07 1.81 -28.04
CA ASP A 673 29.37 1.19 -27.80
C ASP A 673 30.48 2.25 -27.91
N PRO A 674 31.12 2.68 -26.81
CA PRO A 674 30.91 2.21 -25.43
C PRO A 674 29.57 2.68 -24.83
N PRO A 675 29.06 2.02 -23.77
CA PRO A 675 27.82 2.40 -23.10
C PRO A 675 28.04 3.66 -22.24
N ASN A 676 28.17 4.80 -22.90
CA ASN A 676 28.62 6.06 -22.32
C ASN A 676 27.50 7.12 -22.21
N ALA A 677 26.24 6.71 -22.28
CA ALA A 677 25.10 7.58 -22.01
C ALA A 677 24.02 6.89 -21.17
N SER A 678 23.27 7.69 -20.41
CA SER A 678 22.10 7.24 -19.66
C SER A 678 21.04 8.34 -19.62
N SER A 679 19.77 7.95 -19.44
CA SER A 679 18.66 8.90 -19.32
C SER A 679 17.90 8.67 -18.02
N PHE A 680 17.46 9.77 -17.42
CA PHE A 680 16.66 9.81 -16.20
C PHE A 680 15.40 10.62 -16.46
N TRP A 681 14.28 10.08 -16.02
CA TRP A 681 13.01 10.79 -16.03
C TRP A 681 12.83 11.55 -14.72
N GLY A 682 12.51 12.84 -14.81
CA GLY A 682 12.20 13.64 -13.63
C GLY A 682 12.45 15.13 -13.80
N ASP A 683 12.15 15.86 -12.74
CA ASP A 683 12.43 17.28 -12.66
C ASP A 683 13.90 17.52 -12.29
N SER A 684 14.64 18.20 -13.16
CA SER A 684 16.07 18.45 -12.98
C SER A 684 16.38 19.20 -11.68
N GLN A 685 15.54 20.13 -11.25
CA GLN A 685 15.76 20.87 -10.00
C GLN A 685 15.72 19.93 -8.79
N LYS A 686 14.73 19.04 -8.76
CA LYS A 686 14.59 18.04 -7.68
C LYS A 686 15.73 17.04 -7.70
N LEU A 687 16.10 16.53 -8.88
CA LEU A 687 17.12 15.51 -9.01
C LEU A 687 18.52 16.03 -8.70
N LEU A 688 18.86 17.23 -9.18
CA LEU A 688 20.20 17.81 -9.03
C LEU A 688 20.48 18.34 -7.62
N THR A 689 19.46 18.66 -6.82
CA THR A 689 19.68 19.12 -5.44
C THR A 689 20.36 18.05 -4.58
N ASN A 690 20.08 16.77 -4.87
CA ASN A 690 20.48 15.62 -4.05
C ASN A 690 21.75 14.90 -4.55
N ILE A 691 22.40 15.40 -5.62
CA ILE A 691 23.68 14.84 -6.09
C ILE A 691 24.87 15.51 -5.39
N ALA A 692 26.01 14.82 -5.30
CA ALA A 692 27.21 15.34 -4.63
C ALA A 692 27.74 16.64 -5.30
N ASP A 693 28.25 17.56 -4.49
CA ASP A 693 28.91 18.78 -4.99
C ASP A 693 30.19 18.43 -5.77
N LYS A 694 30.55 19.28 -6.74
CA LYS A 694 31.74 19.10 -7.61
C LYS A 694 31.80 17.74 -8.30
N SER A 695 30.64 17.17 -8.62
CA SER A 695 30.53 15.84 -9.22
C SER A 695 30.43 15.87 -10.75
N ILE A 696 30.06 17.02 -11.33
CA ILE A 696 29.73 17.19 -12.76
C ILE A 696 30.76 18.06 -13.48
N ASP A 697 31.14 17.69 -14.71
CA ASP A 697 32.06 18.43 -15.55
C ASP A 697 31.36 19.48 -16.40
N ASN A 698 30.27 19.12 -17.08
CA ASN A 698 29.54 20.08 -17.91
C ASN A 698 28.04 19.90 -17.78
N PHE A 699 27.32 21.03 -17.69
CA PHE A 699 25.88 21.08 -17.88
C PHE A 699 25.57 21.54 -19.30
N LEU A 700 24.67 20.84 -19.98
CA LEU A 700 24.19 21.16 -21.33
C LEU A 700 22.71 21.54 -21.25
N LEU A 701 22.30 22.57 -21.98
CA LEU A 701 20.92 23.04 -22.03
C LEU A 701 20.54 23.47 -23.44
N ILE A 702 19.40 22.99 -23.94
CA ILE A 702 18.80 23.43 -25.20
C ILE A 702 17.60 24.31 -24.85
N LEU A 703 17.61 25.58 -25.27
CA LEU A 703 16.62 26.59 -24.88
C LEU A 703 16.03 27.31 -26.10
N SER A 704 14.75 27.07 -26.41
CA SER A 704 14.06 27.67 -27.57
C SER A 704 13.40 29.04 -27.30
N GLN A 705 13.09 29.82 -28.33
CA GLN A 705 12.27 31.03 -28.28
C GLN A 705 10.82 30.78 -27.81
N ASN A 706 10.27 29.59 -28.12
CA ASN A 706 8.96 29.14 -27.62
C ASN A 706 9.00 28.68 -26.15
N PHE A 707 10.08 28.99 -25.43
CA PHE A 707 10.07 28.93 -23.97
C PHE A 707 8.93 29.83 -23.50
N ASP A 708 7.89 29.22 -22.93
CA ASP A 708 6.69 29.93 -22.48
C ASP A 708 7.13 31.20 -21.74
N PRO A 709 6.65 32.40 -22.15
CA PRO A 709 7.05 33.62 -21.49
C PRO A 709 6.71 33.46 -20.01
N LEU A 710 7.72 33.68 -19.16
CA LEU A 710 7.71 33.60 -17.70
C LEU A 710 6.55 34.41 -17.11
N ASN A 711 5.33 33.87 -17.17
CA ASN A 711 4.10 34.60 -16.88
C ASN A 711 3.74 34.53 -15.40
N THR A 712 4.37 33.64 -14.63
CA THR A 712 4.13 33.53 -13.18
C THR A 712 5.40 33.77 -12.36
N ILE A 713 5.24 34.44 -11.21
CA ILE A 713 6.31 34.71 -10.23
C ILE A 713 6.91 33.38 -9.72
N GLN A 714 6.11 32.32 -9.66
CA GLN A 714 6.49 30.99 -9.21
C GLN A 714 7.50 30.30 -10.15
N GLU A 715 7.32 30.42 -11.46
CA GLU A 715 8.22 29.86 -12.48
C GLU A 715 9.55 30.63 -12.57
N LYS A 716 9.49 31.97 -12.42
CA LYS A 716 10.70 32.81 -12.28
C LYS A 716 11.55 32.42 -11.06
N LEU A 717 10.92 31.99 -9.98
CA LEU A 717 11.61 31.49 -8.78
C LEU A 717 12.18 30.07 -9.00
N SER A 718 11.50 29.24 -9.80
CA SER A 718 11.93 27.88 -10.16
C SER A 718 13.20 27.88 -11.02
N ASP A 719 13.28 28.70 -12.06
CA ASP A 719 14.47 28.75 -12.93
C ASP A 719 15.66 29.43 -12.26
N ARG A 720 15.42 30.48 -11.46
CA ARG A 720 16.48 31.05 -10.60
C ARG A 720 17.05 30.02 -9.64
N SER A 721 16.22 29.12 -9.14
CA SER A 721 16.67 28.09 -8.20
C SER A 721 17.51 27.01 -8.86
N ILE A 722 17.23 26.60 -10.11
CA ILE A 722 18.06 25.59 -10.79
C ILE A 722 19.45 26.17 -11.11
N PHE A 723 19.53 27.38 -11.68
CA PHE A 723 20.80 28.03 -11.98
C PHE A 723 21.64 28.30 -10.72
N ALA A 724 21.01 28.54 -9.56
CA ALA A 724 21.73 28.70 -8.29
C ALA A 724 22.38 27.39 -7.79
N VAL A 725 21.84 26.22 -8.16
CA VAL A 725 22.38 24.91 -7.74
C VAL A 725 23.53 24.46 -8.66
N LEU A 726 23.48 24.76 -9.96
CA LEU A 726 24.47 24.26 -10.92
C LEU A 726 25.94 24.57 -10.57
N PRO A 727 26.33 25.78 -10.14
CA PRO A 727 27.73 26.08 -9.81
C PRO A 727 28.27 25.22 -8.66
N LEU A 728 27.42 24.81 -7.71
CA LEU A 728 27.80 23.97 -6.58
C LEU A 728 28.14 22.54 -7.05
N LYS A 729 27.45 22.07 -8.10
CA LYS A 729 27.59 20.71 -8.63
C LYS A 729 28.72 20.59 -9.65
N LEU A 730 29.14 21.69 -10.26
CA LEU A 730 30.26 21.73 -11.20
C LEU A 730 31.62 21.57 -10.50
N VAL A 731 32.54 20.85 -11.16
CA VAL A 731 33.98 20.91 -10.83
C VAL A 731 34.53 22.31 -11.15
N ASN A 732 35.70 22.65 -10.59
CA ASN A 732 36.28 24.00 -10.74
C ASN A 732 36.53 24.42 -12.20
N SER A 733 36.77 23.46 -13.11
CA SER A 733 36.97 23.68 -14.54
C SER A 733 35.71 23.40 -15.38
N GLY A 734 34.57 23.22 -14.73
CA GLY A 734 33.34 22.80 -15.38
C GLY A 734 32.61 23.96 -16.06
N THR A 735 31.76 23.63 -17.04
CA THR A 735 31.05 24.65 -17.84
C THR A 735 29.55 24.40 -17.89
N LEU A 736 28.79 25.48 -18.05
CA LEU A 736 27.39 25.46 -18.46
C LEU A 736 27.33 25.91 -19.92
N GLN A 737 26.84 25.05 -20.81
CA GLN A 737 26.69 25.33 -22.24
C GLN A 737 25.22 25.37 -22.60
N ILE A 738 24.77 26.51 -23.13
CA ILE A 738 23.38 26.74 -23.54
C ILE A 738 23.37 26.95 -25.06
N VAL A 739 22.60 26.15 -25.79
CA VAL A 739 22.25 26.45 -27.18
C VAL A 739 20.86 27.06 -27.23
N THR A 740 20.72 28.20 -27.91
CA THR A 740 19.46 28.93 -27.97
C THR A 740 19.26 29.61 -29.31
N ASP A 741 18.01 29.83 -29.71
CA ASP A 741 17.66 30.67 -30.84
C ASP A 741 17.15 32.06 -30.44
N LEU A 742 17.28 32.45 -29.16
CA LEU A 742 17.01 33.82 -28.69
C LEU A 742 17.93 34.84 -29.40
N GLN A 743 17.37 35.95 -29.86
CA GLN A 743 18.15 37.03 -30.47
C GLN A 743 18.75 37.96 -29.41
N GLU A 744 19.99 38.40 -29.61
CA GLU A 744 20.78 39.19 -28.63
C GLU A 744 20.11 40.50 -28.20
N ASP A 745 19.27 41.08 -29.05
CA ASP A 745 18.56 42.34 -28.84
C ASP A 745 17.23 42.17 -28.08
N THR A 746 16.77 40.93 -27.84
CA THR A 746 15.52 40.65 -27.12
C THR A 746 15.64 40.85 -25.62
N GLY A 747 14.53 41.25 -24.97
CA GLY A 747 14.46 41.34 -23.50
C GLY A 747 14.71 40.00 -22.81
N GLN A 748 14.26 38.90 -23.42
CA GLN A 748 14.42 37.52 -22.92
C GLN A 748 15.89 37.08 -22.89
N TYR A 749 16.67 37.41 -23.92
CA TYR A 749 18.12 37.12 -23.94
C TYR A 749 18.85 37.84 -22.79
N LYS A 750 18.53 39.12 -22.58
CA LYS A 750 19.11 39.91 -21.48
C LYS A 750 18.68 39.39 -20.09
N GLU A 751 17.43 38.96 -19.95
CA GLU A 751 16.93 38.35 -18.70
C GLU A 751 17.65 37.03 -18.40
N LEU A 752 17.86 36.16 -19.39
CA LEU A 752 18.63 34.93 -19.25
C LEU A 752 20.07 35.20 -18.77
N LEU A 753 20.77 36.14 -19.41
CA LEU A 753 22.13 36.52 -19.01
C LEU A 753 22.19 37.02 -17.57
N ASN A 754 21.22 37.84 -17.15
CA ASN A 754 21.14 38.34 -15.79
C ASN A 754 20.92 37.19 -14.79
N ILE A 755 19.98 36.28 -15.06
CA ILE A 755 19.70 35.12 -14.20
C ILE A 755 20.95 34.25 -14.03
N VAL A 756 21.64 33.93 -15.13
CA VAL A 756 22.84 33.09 -15.11
C VAL A 756 23.97 33.79 -14.34
N HIS A 757 24.18 35.09 -14.57
CA HIS A 757 25.22 35.87 -13.89
C HIS A 757 24.97 36.02 -12.38
N ASP A 758 23.72 36.31 -12.00
CA ASP A 758 23.29 36.43 -10.59
C ASP A 758 23.39 35.10 -9.84
N SER A 759 23.26 33.98 -10.57
CA SER A 759 23.40 32.63 -10.03
C SER A 759 24.86 32.19 -9.84
N GLY A 760 25.84 33.08 -10.09
CA GLY A 760 27.25 32.80 -9.81
C GLY A 760 28.05 32.30 -11.00
N PHE A 761 27.57 32.48 -12.23
CA PHE A 761 28.32 32.21 -13.45
C PHE A 761 28.93 33.48 -14.07
N GLU A 762 29.96 33.30 -14.89
CA GLU A 762 30.52 34.32 -15.78
C GLU A 762 30.70 33.75 -17.19
N VAL A 763 30.68 34.61 -18.21
CA VAL A 763 30.86 34.21 -19.61
C VAL A 763 32.27 33.63 -19.78
N ASP A 764 32.36 32.46 -20.40
CA ASP A 764 33.65 31.83 -20.68
C ASP A 764 34.26 32.43 -21.95
N LEU A 765 35.36 33.16 -21.77
CA LEU A 765 36.13 33.76 -22.86
C LEU A 765 37.29 32.86 -23.34
N VAL A 766 37.42 31.66 -22.77
CA VAL A 766 38.52 30.74 -23.08
C VAL A 766 38.26 30.03 -24.41
N LYS A 767 39.07 30.37 -25.42
CA LYS A 767 38.95 29.79 -26.77
C LYS A 767 39.21 28.28 -26.87
N SER A 768 39.81 27.67 -25.84
CA SER A 768 40.12 26.22 -25.81
C SER A 768 39.01 25.37 -25.18
N THR A 769 37.90 25.97 -24.74
CA THR A 769 36.79 25.23 -24.14
C THR A 769 36.10 24.36 -25.19
N LYS A 770 35.95 23.07 -24.88
CA LYS A 770 35.30 22.10 -25.77
C LYS A 770 33.80 22.38 -25.82
N VAL A 771 33.28 22.59 -27.02
CA VAL A 771 31.85 22.85 -27.27
C VAL A 771 31.18 21.56 -27.71
N TYR A 772 30.13 21.13 -26.99
CA TYR A 772 29.43 19.87 -27.31
C TYR A 772 28.22 20.10 -28.22
N LEU A 773 27.50 21.21 -28.00
CA LEU A 773 26.34 21.59 -28.80
C LEU A 773 26.82 22.19 -30.14
N LYS A 774 26.05 22.01 -31.21
CA LYS A 774 26.41 22.50 -32.56
C LYS A 774 25.38 23.47 -33.11
N THR A 775 25.79 24.54 -33.78
CA THR A 775 24.88 25.54 -34.37
C THR A 775 24.34 25.15 -35.75
N ASP A 776 25.01 24.26 -36.48
CA ASP A 776 24.61 23.75 -37.80
C ASP A 776 23.57 22.61 -37.72
N ARG A 777 23.28 22.14 -36.51
CA ARG A 777 22.27 21.12 -36.24
C ARG A 777 20.86 21.72 -36.28
N LYS A 778 19.91 20.99 -36.87
CA LYS A 778 18.49 21.31 -36.75
C LYS A 778 17.97 20.92 -35.36
N TYR A 779 17.57 21.92 -34.58
CA TYR A 779 16.81 21.73 -33.35
C TYR A 779 15.32 21.88 -33.68
N PRO A 780 14.52 20.81 -33.60
CA PRO A 780 13.09 20.88 -33.94
C PRO A 780 12.28 21.84 -33.07
N GLU A 781 12.85 22.26 -31.94
CA GLU A 781 12.26 23.11 -30.92
C GLU A 781 12.41 24.59 -31.26
N PHE A 782 13.35 24.91 -32.16
CA PHE A 782 13.67 26.27 -32.55
C PHE A 782 12.73 26.74 -33.65
N THR A 783 12.47 28.05 -33.66
CA THR A 783 11.61 28.68 -34.66
C THR A 783 12.18 28.47 -36.06
N GLN A 784 11.33 28.07 -37.02
CA GLN A 784 11.78 27.81 -38.39
C GLN A 784 12.44 29.08 -38.99
N GLY A 785 13.75 29.00 -39.27
CA GLY A 785 14.53 30.11 -39.83
C GLY A 785 15.32 30.93 -38.80
N SER A 786 15.27 30.59 -37.51
CA SER A 786 16.13 31.20 -36.49
C SER A 786 17.58 30.70 -36.58
N ILE A 787 18.54 31.53 -36.16
CA ILE A 787 19.98 31.21 -36.18
C ILE A 787 20.37 30.77 -34.76
N PRO A 788 20.74 29.49 -34.55
CA PRO A 788 21.20 29.01 -33.24
C PRO A 788 22.49 29.71 -32.80
N GLN A 789 22.57 30.03 -31.52
CA GLN A 789 23.75 30.56 -30.84
C GLN A 789 24.11 29.69 -29.64
N ILE A 790 25.41 29.66 -29.29
CA ILE A 790 25.91 28.90 -28.15
C ILE A 790 26.52 29.87 -27.15
N LEU A 791 26.02 29.81 -25.91
CA LEU A 791 26.52 30.56 -24.77
C LEU A 791 27.25 29.60 -23.84
N ILE A 792 28.47 29.94 -23.43
CA ILE A 792 29.29 29.13 -22.54
C ILE A 792 29.60 29.94 -21.30
N PHE A 793 29.38 29.34 -20.14
CA PHE A 793 29.59 29.96 -18.84
C PHE A 793 30.44 29.07 -17.93
N ARG A 794 31.16 29.70 -17.00
CA ARG A 794 31.94 29.02 -15.95
C ARG A 794 31.57 29.57 -14.56
N PRO A 795 31.70 28.78 -13.49
CA PRO A 795 31.45 29.26 -12.13
C PRO A 795 32.41 30.41 -11.77
N LYS A 796 31.89 31.47 -11.12
CA LYS A 796 32.71 32.55 -10.58
C LYS A 796 33.66 31.98 -9.52
N GLN A 797 34.95 32.15 -9.74
CA GLN A 797 35.94 31.80 -8.72
C GLN A 797 35.83 32.80 -7.57
N LYS A 798 35.62 32.32 -6.33
CA LYS A 798 35.79 33.18 -5.16
C LYS A 798 37.25 33.66 -5.15
N PRO A 799 37.52 34.97 -4.97
CA PRO A 799 38.88 35.44 -4.84
C PRO A 799 39.54 34.70 -3.68
N ALA A 800 40.75 34.19 -3.92
CA ALA A 800 41.55 33.62 -2.85
C ALA A 800 41.68 34.68 -1.73
N PRO A 801 41.54 34.32 -0.45
CA PRO A 801 41.86 35.25 0.63
C PRO A 801 43.29 35.73 0.39
N SER A 802 43.46 37.05 0.27
CA SER A 802 44.77 37.68 0.18
C SER A 802 45.59 37.21 1.39
N LEU A 803 46.69 36.52 1.10
CA LEU A 803 47.66 35.99 2.07
C LEU A 803 48.12 37.07 3.07
#